data_AF-A0A077E851-F1
#
_entry.id   AF-A0A077E851-F1
#
_cell.length_a   1.000
_cell.length_b   1.000
_cell.length_c   1.000
_cell.angle_alpha   90.00
_cell.angle_beta   90.00
_cell.angle_gamma   90.00
#
_symmetry.space_group_name_H-M   'P 1'
#
loop_
_entity.id
_entity.type
_entity.pdbx_description
1 polymer ?
#
loop_
_entity_poly.entity_id
_entity_poly.type
_entity_poly.pdbx_seq_one_letter_code
_entity_poly.pdbx_strand_id
1 'polypeptide(L)'
;MQRLNLLEETRFEKIPVTVYSSEAEATKVVAERIAKLIKDKQAKGEKAVLGLATGVTPIKVYQELVRLHKEEGLSFNNVVTFNLDEYYPMLPNEPQSYVTFMNENLFNHVDVPKENIHIPDGSIKEEEVAEFCKEYEQKINSFGGLDIQILGIGRTGHIGFNEPGAAPNSGTRMVTLDDLTRKDASRDFGGKENVPKKAITMGVGSIFKAREIILMAWNKKKAPIIKKAVEGEVSSDIPATYLQLSQNVEFIVDEDAASLLTRFDKPWLAQDIEWDDVITKKAVVWLSQKLGKPILKLTDDDYNTHGMDKLITEKGPAYNMNIKIFNELQHTITGWPGGKPNVDDSQRPERANPAKKNVLLFSPHPDDDVISMGGTFIKLADQGHNVHVAYQTSGNAAVWDDDVLRYLEFAEDFSKLVGFDDQKVKNIYKDNVEIFEQKKPNQTDTEFVRKVKFLIRKGEAIAGARFVGLNEDQIHFQDLPFYDRRKFDKSSSYEDDIQQTIELLRKVKPHQVFAAGDFEDPHGTHKVCFDIILEALKRIKETDEWTKDCWLWMYRGAWHEFPIHEIEMAVPLSPQEVYKKRLAIFKHQSQKDLPVFPGDDAREFWVRAEDRTSETAQLYNNLGLAEYEAIEAFVRYKF
;
A
#
# COMPACT_ATOMS: atom_id res chain seq x y z
N MET A 1 0.20 -37.01 5.28
CA MET A 1 1.65 -36.91 5.53
C MET A 1 2.03 -35.46 5.31
N GLN A 2 2.65 -34.80 6.30
CA GLN A 2 3.29 -33.51 6.08
C GLN A 2 4.34 -33.67 4.97
N ARG A 3 4.39 -32.73 4.01
CA ARG A 3 5.43 -32.72 2.98
C ARG A 3 6.79 -32.65 3.68
N LEU A 4 7.72 -33.51 3.28
CA LEU A 4 9.11 -33.41 3.72
C LEU A 4 9.68 -32.12 3.15
N ASN A 5 10.03 -31.17 4.03
CA ASN A 5 10.78 -30.01 3.61
C ASN A 5 12.26 -30.37 3.55
N LEU A 6 12.84 -30.29 2.34
CA LEU A 6 14.22 -30.72 2.07
C LEU A 6 15.24 -29.60 2.29
N LEU A 7 14.79 -28.34 2.37
CA LEU A 7 15.65 -27.18 2.52
C LEU A 7 15.44 -26.58 3.92
N GLU A 8 16.54 -26.40 4.65
CA GLU A 8 16.49 -25.79 5.99
C GLU A 8 15.95 -24.35 5.92
N GLU A 9 16.27 -23.62 4.86
CA GLU A 9 15.85 -22.23 4.62
C GLU A 9 14.33 -22.05 4.58
N THR A 10 13.57 -23.05 4.15
CA THR A 10 12.09 -22.96 4.06
C THR A 10 11.41 -23.70 5.21
N ARG A 11 12.12 -24.13 6.26
CA ARG A 11 11.58 -25.01 7.32
C ARG A 11 10.29 -24.51 8.02
N PHE A 12 10.02 -23.20 7.99
CA PHE A 12 8.80 -22.60 8.53
C PHE A 12 7.63 -22.58 7.54
N GLU A 13 7.91 -22.76 6.25
CA GLU A 13 6.92 -22.79 5.19
C GLU A 13 6.24 -24.17 5.14
N LYS A 14 4.91 -24.19 5.30
CA LYS A 14 4.09 -25.41 5.26
C LYS A 14 3.54 -25.70 3.85
N ILE A 15 3.89 -24.85 2.88
CA ILE A 15 3.47 -24.91 1.49
C ILE A 15 4.62 -24.41 0.61
N PRO A 16 4.82 -24.96 -0.61
CA PRO A 16 5.84 -24.48 -1.53
C PRO A 16 5.61 -23.00 -1.90
N VAL A 17 6.64 -22.19 -1.70
CA VAL A 17 6.66 -20.78 -2.10
C VAL A 17 7.82 -20.51 -3.03
N THR A 18 7.50 -20.02 -4.23
CA THR A 18 8.47 -19.53 -5.21
C THR A 18 8.41 -18.01 -5.23
N VAL A 19 9.57 -17.39 -4.98
CA VAL A 19 9.72 -15.94 -4.90
C VAL A 19 10.43 -15.45 -6.15
N TYR A 20 9.88 -14.43 -6.78
CA TYR A 20 10.46 -13.76 -7.95
C TYR A 20 10.86 -12.33 -7.61
N SER A 21 11.85 -11.80 -8.35
CA SER A 21 12.35 -10.43 -8.15
C SER A 21 11.27 -9.36 -8.42
N SER A 22 10.29 -9.68 -9.27
CA SER A 22 9.19 -8.78 -9.61
C SER A 22 7.93 -9.53 -10.04
N GLU A 23 6.78 -8.87 -9.87
CA GLU A 23 5.50 -9.30 -10.42
C GLU A 23 5.58 -9.58 -11.94
N ALA A 24 6.36 -8.78 -12.68
CA ALA A 24 6.48 -8.92 -14.13
C ALA A 24 7.18 -10.23 -14.54
N GLU A 25 8.20 -10.65 -13.79
CA GLU A 25 8.88 -11.92 -13.99
C GLU A 25 7.97 -13.10 -13.62
N ALA A 26 7.37 -13.06 -12.43
CA ALA A 26 6.45 -14.10 -11.96
C ALA A 26 5.28 -14.31 -12.93
N THR A 27 4.70 -13.21 -13.44
CA THR A 27 3.61 -13.20 -14.41
C THR A 27 3.95 -14.02 -15.66
N LYS A 28 5.14 -13.80 -16.23
CA LYS A 28 5.58 -14.52 -17.44
C LYS A 28 5.66 -16.01 -17.19
N VAL A 29 6.23 -16.41 -16.06
CA VAL A 29 6.35 -17.84 -15.71
C VAL A 29 4.97 -18.48 -15.55
N VAL A 30 4.01 -17.82 -14.90
CA VAL A 30 2.64 -18.34 -14.77
C VAL A 30 1.97 -18.46 -16.15
N ALA A 31 2.08 -17.43 -16.99
CA ALA A 31 1.52 -17.45 -18.34
C ALA A 31 2.14 -18.56 -19.21
N GLU A 32 3.46 -18.77 -19.12
CA GLU A 32 4.18 -19.83 -19.81
C GLU A 32 3.74 -21.23 -19.36
N ARG A 33 3.49 -21.44 -18.06
CA ARG A 33 2.95 -22.71 -17.54
C ARG A 33 1.55 -23.01 -18.10
N ILE A 34 0.66 -22.01 -18.11
CA ILE A 34 -0.67 -22.14 -18.70
C ILE A 34 -0.55 -22.41 -20.22
N ALA A 35 0.27 -21.65 -20.93
CA ALA A 35 0.49 -21.83 -22.37
C ALA A 35 1.07 -23.22 -22.69
N LYS A 36 1.99 -23.72 -21.86
CA LYS A 36 2.55 -25.07 -21.98
C LYS A 36 1.47 -26.13 -21.79
N LEU A 37 0.62 -26.02 -20.76
CA LEU A 37 -0.50 -26.94 -20.56
C LEU A 37 -1.43 -26.96 -21.78
N ILE A 38 -1.80 -25.78 -22.30
CA ILE A 38 -2.66 -25.65 -23.47
C ILE A 38 -2.05 -26.39 -24.67
N LYS A 39 -0.77 -26.12 -24.98
CA LYS A 39 -0.03 -26.77 -26.07
C LYS A 39 0.06 -28.29 -25.88
N ASP A 40 0.39 -28.75 -24.67
CA ASP A 40 0.55 -30.16 -24.36
C ASP A 40 -0.78 -30.93 -24.45
N LYS A 41 -1.90 -30.31 -24.04
CA LYS A 41 -3.26 -30.86 -24.20
C LYS A 41 -3.71 -30.85 -25.65
N GLN A 42 -3.45 -29.77 -26.37
CA GLN A 42 -3.78 -29.64 -27.79
C GLN A 42 -3.05 -30.71 -28.63
N ALA A 43 -1.77 -30.95 -28.35
CA ALA A 43 -0.99 -32.00 -29.01
C ALA A 43 -1.56 -33.42 -28.80
N LYS A 44 -2.31 -33.63 -27.71
CA LYS A 44 -3.00 -34.89 -27.40
C LYS A 44 -4.45 -34.94 -27.90
N GLY A 45 -4.96 -33.86 -28.50
CA GLY A 45 -6.38 -33.74 -28.86
C GLY A 45 -7.31 -33.63 -27.64
N GLU A 46 -6.77 -33.26 -26.47
CA GLU A 46 -7.51 -33.07 -25.24
C GLU A 46 -7.90 -31.60 -25.03
N LYS A 47 -8.93 -31.38 -24.21
CA LYS A 47 -9.27 -30.03 -23.72
C LYS A 47 -8.35 -29.66 -22.56
N ALA A 48 -7.90 -28.40 -22.53
CA ALA A 48 -7.22 -27.82 -21.38
C ALA A 48 -8.27 -27.11 -20.50
N VAL A 49 -8.44 -27.58 -19.26
CA VAL A 49 -9.48 -27.08 -18.36
C VAL A 49 -8.88 -26.14 -17.31
N LEU A 50 -9.21 -24.86 -17.38
CA LEU A 50 -8.60 -23.81 -16.57
C LEU A 50 -9.59 -23.21 -15.57
N GLY A 51 -9.22 -23.20 -14.29
CA GLY A 51 -9.86 -22.41 -13.26
C GLY A 51 -9.25 -21.01 -13.20
N LEU A 52 -10.06 -19.97 -13.38
CA LEU A 52 -9.63 -18.58 -13.50
C LEU A 52 -10.09 -17.70 -12.32
N ALA A 53 -9.24 -16.77 -11.92
CA ALA A 53 -9.52 -15.80 -10.86
C ALA A 53 -9.76 -14.40 -11.44
N THR A 54 -10.41 -13.54 -10.68
CA THR A 54 -10.58 -12.12 -11.03
C THR A 54 -9.75 -11.22 -10.10
N GLY A 55 -9.93 -9.91 -10.20
CA GLY A 55 -9.19 -8.92 -9.41
C GLY A 55 -7.87 -8.49 -10.04
N VAL A 56 -7.13 -7.64 -9.34
CA VAL A 56 -5.93 -6.98 -9.89
C VAL A 56 -4.77 -7.96 -10.15
N THR A 57 -4.59 -8.95 -9.27
CA THR A 57 -3.47 -9.91 -9.30
C THR A 57 -3.30 -10.64 -10.65
N PRO A 58 -4.34 -11.24 -11.26
CA PRO A 58 -4.19 -12.00 -12.51
C PRO A 58 -4.15 -11.14 -13.79
N ILE A 59 -4.40 -9.82 -13.73
CA ILE A 59 -4.51 -8.97 -14.94
C ILE A 59 -3.28 -9.10 -15.84
N LYS A 60 -2.07 -9.01 -15.27
CA LYS A 60 -0.84 -9.09 -16.07
C LYS A 60 -0.63 -10.48 -16.68
N VAL A 61 -1.10 -11.55 -16.03
CA VAL A 61 -1.07 -12.91 -16.58
C VAL A 61 -1.98 -12.99 -17.80
N TYR A 62 -3.18 -12.40 -17.74
CA TYR A 62 -4.06 -12.34 -18.89
C TYR A 62 -3.48 -11.52 -20.04
N GLN A 63 -2.87 -10.37 -19.75
CA GLN A 63 -2.18 -9.57 -20.75
C GLN A 63 -1.06 -10.34 -21.45
N GLU A 64 -0.27 -11.12 -20.70
CA GLU A 64 0.80 -11.94 -21.27
C GLU A 64 0.24 -13.12 -22.09
N LEU A 65 -0.84 -13.76 -21.65
CA LEU A 65 -1.52 -14.79 -22.43
C LEU A 65 -2.08 -14.25 -23.76
N VAL A 66 -2.64 -13.04 -23.74
CA VAL A 66 -3.10 -12.31 -24.93
C VAL A 66 -1.92 -12.01 -25.86
N ARG A 67 -0.77 -11.59 -25.31
CA ARG A 67 0.45 -11.39 -26.08
C ARG A 67 0.91 -12.68 -26.75
N LEU A 68 0.99 -13.79 -26.00
CA LEU A 68 1.35 -15.12 -26.51
C LEU A 68 0.39 -15.58 -27.62
N HIS A 69 -0.91 -15.27 -27.52
CA HIS A 69 -1.88 -15.55 -28.58
C HIS A 69 -1.58 -14.74 -29.85
N LYS A 70 -1.46 -13.42 -29.71
CA LYS A 70 -1.33 -12.49 -30.84
C LYS A 70 0.02 -12.56 -31.54
N GLU A 71 1.09 -12.78 -30.78
CA GLU A 71 2.47 -12.70 -31.28
C GLU A 71 3.11 -14.07 -31.52
N GLU A 72 2.74 -15.09 -30.73
CA GLU A 72 3.39 -16.41 -30.75
C GLU A 72 2.45 -17.56 -31.17
N GLY A 73 1.20 -17.24 -31.51
CA GLY A 73 0.24 -18.19 -32.07
C GLY A 73 -0.31 -19.22 -31.08
N LEU A 74 -0.31 -18.91 -29.77
CA LEU A 74 -1.00 -19.75 -28.76
C LEU A 74 -2.51 -19.75 -29.03
N SER A 75 -3.11 -20.90 -29.33
CA SER A 75 -4.56 -21.02 -29.57
C SER A 75 -5.32 -21.47 -28.32
N PHE A 76 -6.47 -20.85 -28.06
CA PHE A 76 -7.40 -21.16 -26.98
C PHE A 76 -8.60 -21.99 -27.47
N ASN A 77 -8.60 -22.45 -28.72
CA ASN A 77 -9.73 -23.16 -29.31
C ASN A 77 -10.08 -24.49 -28.60
N ASN A 78 -9.11 -25.13 -27.94
CA ASN A 78 -9.31 -26.33 -27.10
C ASN A 78 -9.37 -26.04 -25.59
N VAL A 79 -9.48 -24.77 -25.19
CA VAL A 79 -9.56 -24.37 -23.79
C VAL A 79 -11.00 -24.35 -23.30
N VAL A 80 -11.22 -24.80 -22.06
CA VAL A 80 -12.46 -24.68 -21.28
C VAL A 80 -12.15 -23.96 -19.98
N THR A 81 -12.92 -22.94 -19.62
CA THR A 81 -12.63 -22.10 -18.45
C THR A 81 -13.77 -22.10 -17.44
N PHE A 82 -13.40 -22.09 -16.15
CA PHE A 82 -14.31 -21.94 -15.02
C PHE A 82 -13.81 -20.81 -14.12
N ASN A 83 -14.59 -19.75 -13.95
CA ASN A 83 -14.26 -18.67 -13.01
C ASN A 83 -14.69 -19.03 -11.58
N LEU A 84 -13.93 -18.53 -10.60
CA LEU A 84 -14.19 -18.79 -9.19
C LEU A 84 -15.53 -18.25 -8.70
N ASP A 85 -15.96 -17.07 -9.17
CA ASP A 85 -17.07 -16.35 -8.56
C ASP A 85 -17.75 -15.34 -9.48
N GLU A 86 -18.91 -14.84 -9.02
CA GLU A 86 -19.59 -13.63 -9.49
C GLU A 86 -20.40 -13.01 -8.33
N TYR A 87 -20.53 -11.69 -8.31
CA TYR A 87 -21.38 -10.99 -7.34
C TYR A 87 -22.86 -11.37 -7.47
N TYR A 88 -23.64 -11.22 -6.40
CA TYR A 88 -25.08 -11.52 -6.41
C TYR A 88 -25.93 -10.47 -5.65
N PRO A 89 -26.99 -9.93 -6.27
CA PRO A 89 -27.28 -9.99 -7.71
C PRO A 89 -26.27 -9.17 -8.51
N MET A 90 -26.02 -9.57 -9.76
CA MET A 90 -25.13 -8.85 -10.69
C MET A 90 -25.53 -9.16 -12.13
N LEU A 91 -25.77 -8.13 -12.96
CA LEU A 91 -26.00 -8.34 -14.39
C LEU A 91 -24.67 -8.45 -15.15
N PRO A 92 -24.59 -9.31 -16.18
CA PRO A 92 -23.34 -9.59 -16.90
C PRO A 92 -22.79 -8.42 -17.73
N ASN A 93 -23.57 -7.34 -17.90
CA ASN A 93 -23.18 -6.13 -18.62
C ASN A 93 -22.87 -4.95 -17.68
N GLU A 94 -22.95 -5.14 -16.36
CA GLU A 94 -22.53 -4.12 -15.40
C GLU A 94 -21.01 -3.97 -15.42
N PRO A 95 -20.47 -2.74 -15.29
CA PRO A 95 -19.03 -2.50 -15.29
C PRO A 95 -18.28 -3.29 -14.19
N GLN A 96 -18.94 -3.56 -13.06
CA GLN A 96 -18.38 -4.27 -11.92
C GLN A 96 -18.52 -5.80 -12.00
N SER A 97 -19.24 -6.33 -12.99
CA SER A 97 -19.41 -7.77 -13.18
C SER A 97 -18.10 -8.45 -13.55
N TYR A 98 -17.89 -9.66 -13.02
CA TYR A 98 -16.76 -10.50 -13.39
C TYR A 98 -16.86 -11.03 -14.82
N VAL A 99 -18.06 -11.07 -15.42
CA VAL A 99 -18.23 -11.26 -16.87
C VAL A 99 -17.58 -10.11 -17.65
N THR A 100 -17.89 -8.86 -17.31
CA THR A 100 -17.29 -7.67 -17.93
C THR A 100 -15.76 -7.69 -17.75
N PHE A 101 -15.29 -7.90 -16.52
CA PHE A 101 -13.86 -7.99 -16.21
C PHE A 101 -13.13 -9.01 -17.08
N MET A 102 -13.65 -10.23 -17.20
CA MET A 102 -12.98 -11.29 -17.97
C MET A 102 -12.99 -11.02 -19.48
N ASN A 103 -14.07 -10.45 -19.99
CA ASN A 103 -14.16 -10.05 -21.39
C ASN A 103 -13.14 -8.95 -21.73
N GLU A 104 -13.00 -7.94 -20.88
CA GLU A 104 -12.06 -6.84 -21.06
C GLU A 104 -10.61 -7.29 -21.00
N ASN A 105 -10.27 -8.22 -20.10
CA ASN A 105 -8.88 -8.61 -19.83
C ASN A 105 -8.40 -9.83 -20.63
N LEU A 106 -9.30 -10.74 -21.03
CA LEU A 106 -8.91 -12.00 -21.70
C LEU A 106 -9.82 -12.37 -22.87
N PHE A 107 -11.10 -12.62 -22.64
CA PHE A 107 -11.92 -13.39 -23.59
C PHE A 107 -12.20 -12.68 -24.92
N ASN A 108 -12.24 -11.34 -24.96
CA ASN A 108 -12.37 -10.62 -26.23
C ASN A 108 -11.08 -10.56 -27.06
N HIS A 109 -9.97 -11.07 -26.53
CA HIS A 109 -8.64 -10.92 -27.11
C HIS A 109 -8.00 -12.24 -27.55
N VAL A 110 -8.68 -13.37 -27.35
CA VAL A 110 -8.22 -14.73 -27.69
C VAL A 110 -9.31 -15.53 -28.41
N ASP A 111 -8.95 -16.64 -29.04
CA ASP A 111 -9.83 -17.50 -29.85
C ASP A 111 -10.52 -18.62 -29.05
N VAL A 112 -10.91 -18.35 -27.79
CA VAL A 112 -11.66 -19.32 -26.98
C VAL A 112 -13.14 -19.39 -27.44
N PRO A 113 -13.72 -20.59 -27.65
CA PRO A 113 -15.14 -20.71 -28.00
C PRO A 113 -16.03 -20.26 -26.84
N LYS A 114 -17.08 -19.47 -27.13
CA LYS A 114 -17.94 -18.89 -26.09
C LYS A 114 -18.63 -19.94 -25.24
N GLU A 115 -19.00 -21.07 -25.84
CA GLU A 115 -19.60 -22.21 -25.17
C GLU A 115 -18.67 -22.91 -24.17
N ASN A 116 -17.36 -22.64 -24.22
CA ASN A 116 -16.35 -23.17 -23.30
C ASN A 116 -16.03 -22.20 -22.15
N ILE A 117 -16.67 -21.02 -22.10
CA ILE A 117 -16.51 -20.04 -21.03
C ILE A 117 -17.60 -20.26 -19.98
N HIS A 118 -17.21 -20.45 -18.72
CA HIS A 118 -18.15 -20.66 -17.61
C HIS A 118 -17.85 -19.71 -16.44
N ILE A 119 -18.77 -18.79 -16.19
CA ILE A 119 -18.73 -17.86 -15.05
C ILE A 119 -20.02 -18.06 -14.24
N PRO A 120 -20.00 -18.04 -12.91
CA PRO A 120 -21.22 -18.05 -12.11
C PRO A 120 -22.20 -16.96 -12.55
N ASP A 121 -23.50 -17.27 -12.59
CA ASP A 121 -24.51 -16.33 -13.10
C ASP A 121 -25.16 -15.56 -11.94
N GLY A 122 -24.78 -14.30 -11.78
CA GLY A 122 -25.31 -13.39 -10.77
C GLY A 122 -26.73 -12.88 -11.05
N SER A 123 -27.33 -13.21 -12.20
CA SER A 123 -28.64 -12.70 -12.63
C SER A 123 -29.81 -13.66 -12.42
N ILE A 124 -29.52 -14.91 -12.05
CA ILE A 124 -30.54 -15.93 -11.75
C ILE A 124 -31.34 -15.58 -10.51
N LYS A 125 -32.50 -16.22 -10.34
CA LYS A 125 -33.31 -16.03 -9.13
C LYS A 125 -32.71 -16.77 -7.95
N GLU A 126 -32.94 -16.27 -6.73
CA GLU A 126 -32.30 -16.81 -5.52
C GLU A 126 -32.68 -18.28 -5.30
N GLU A 127 -33.92 -18.67 -5.65
CA GLU A 127 -34.40 -20.05 -5.59
C GLU A 127 -33.70 -21.01 -6.56
N GLU A 128 -33.07 -20.52 -7.63
CA GLU A 128 -32.38 -21.32 -8.65
C GLU A 128 -30.90 -21.53 -8.32
N VAL A 129 -30.34 -20.71 -7.42
CA VAL A 129 -28.90 -20.69 -7.11
C VAL A 129 -28.37 -22.04 -6.65
N ALA A 130 -29.13 -22.77 -5.83
CA ALA A 130 -28.68 -24.05 -5.29
C ALA A 130 -28.51 -25.12 -6.39
N GLU A 131 -29.43 -25.21 -7.34
CA GLU A 131 -29.32 -26.15 -8.45
C GLU A 131 -28.24 -25.68 -9.44
N PHE A 132 -28.17 -24.38 -9.73
CA PHE A 132 -27.10 -23.79 -10.55
C PHE A 132 -25.70 -24.16 -10.02
N CYS A 133 -25.47 -24.01 -8.71
CA CYS A 133 -24.19 -24.35 -8.10
C CYS A 133 -23.83 -25.84 -8.28
N LYS A 134 -24.83 -26.72 -8.17
CA LYS A 134 -24.66 -28.17 -8.36
C LYS A 134 -24.38 -28.52 -9.83
N GLU A 135 -25.06 -27.87 -10.77
CA GLU A 135 -24.79 -28.00 -12.20
C GLU A 135 -23.39 -27.51 -12.56
N TYR A 136 -22.93 -26.42 -11.94
CA TYR A 136 -21.58 -25.89 -12.11
C TYR A 136 -20.51 -26.92 -11.71
N GLU A 137 -20.66 -27.56 -10.54
CA GLU A 137 -19.81 -28.67 -10.10
C GLU A 137 -19.85 -29.87 -11.05
N GLN A 138 -21.05 -30.28 -11.48
CA GLN A 138 -21.21 -31.40 -12.41
C GLN A 138 -20.53 -31.10 -13.74
N LYS A 139 -20.57 -29.86 -14.22
CA LYS A 139 -19.91 -29.42 -15.44
C LYS A 139 -18.39 -29.46 -15.31
N ILE A 140 -17.82 -29.03 -14.18
CA ILE A 140 -16.37 -29.21 -13.93
C ILE A 140 -15.99 -30.69 -14.00
N ASN A 141 -16.78 -31.55 -13.36
CA ASN A 141 -16.51 -32.99 -13.34
C ASN A 141 -16.68 -33.66 -14.72
N SER A 142 -17.61 -33.19 -15.57
CA SER A 142 -17.81 -33.75 -16.92
C SER A 142 -16.63 -33.48 -17.86
N PHE A 143 -15.83 -32.45 -17.58
CA PHE A 143 -14.55 -32.20 -18.25
C PHE A 143 -13.35 -32.89 -17.59
N GLY A 144 -13.56 -33.72 -16.56
CA GLY A 144 -12.49 -34.46 -15.89
C GLY A 144 -11.73 -33.67 -14.82
N GLY A 145 -12.33 -32.58 -14.32
CA GLY A 145 -11.75 -31.68 -13.33
C GLY A 145 -10.87 -30.59 -13.94
N LEU A 146 -10.40 -29.66 -13.11
CA LEU A 146 -9.53 -28.57 -13.53
C LEU A 146 -8.08 -29.07 -13.66
N ASP A 147 -7.42 -28.73 -14.78
CA ASP A 147 -5.99 -29.00 -14.96
C ASP A 147 -5.14 -27.99 -14.16
N ILE A 148 -5.44 -26.69 -14.27
CA ILE A 148 -4.83 -25.62 -13.46
C ILE A 148 -5.94 -24.77 -12.85
N GLN A 149 -5.82 -24.42 -11.56
CA GLN A 149 -6.62 -23.37 -10.92
C GLN A 149 -5.68 -22.24 -10.49
N ILE A 150 -5.84 -21.05 -11.06
CA ILE A 150 -5.16 -19.85 -10.55
C ILE A 150 -6.01 -19.19 -9.47
N LEU A 151 -5.36 -18.69 -8.42
CA LEU A 151 -6.00 -18.03 -7.27
C LEU A 151 -5.29 -16.71 -6.96
N GLY A 152 -6.06 -15.72 -6.51
CA GLY A 152 -5.53 -14.63 -5.70
C GLY A 152 -5.78 -14.88 -4.21
N ILE A 153 -5.21 -14.04 -3.36
CA ILE A 153 -5.47 -14.05 -1.91
C ILE A 153 -5.99 -12.70 -1.44
N GLY A 154 -7.14 -12.72 -0.75
CA GLY A 154 -7.69 -11.57 -0.05
C GLY A 154 -6.91 -11.21 1.20
N ARG A 155 -7.15 -10.04 1.78
CA ARG A 155 -6.48 -9.64 3.04
C ARG A 155 -6.95 -10.43 4.25
N THR A 156 -8.18 -10.95 4.20
CA THR A 156 -8.71 -11.92 5.16
C THR A 156 -8.16 -13.34 4.94
N GLY A 157 -7.38 -13.55 3.87
CA GLY A 157 -6.91 -14.87 3.47
C GLY A 157 -7.96 -15.69 2.72
N HIS A 158 -9.05 -15.05 2.26
CA HIS A 158 -10.00 -15.71 1.37
C HIS A 158 -9.36 -16.09 0.02
N ILE A 159 -9.88 -17.15 -0.58
CA ILE A 159 -9.62 -17.58 -1.96
C ILE A 159 -10.94 -17.67 -2.71
N GLY A 160 -11.09 -16.95 -3.83
CA GLY A 160 -12.43 -16.56 -4.30
C GLY A 160 -13.20 -15.82 -3.21
N PHE A 161 -14.51 -16.02 -3.08
CA PHE A 161 -15.29 -15.54 -1.94
C PHE A 161 -15.44 -16.58 -0.80
N ASN A 162 -14.46 -17.48 -0.63
CA ASN A 162 -14.40 -18.32 0.56
C ASN A 162 -13.86 -17.49 1.73
N GLU A 163 -14.76 -16.78 2.40
CA GLU A 163 -14.49 -15.88 3.54
C GLU A 163 -14.11 -16.64 4.84
N PRO A 164 -13.56 -15.95 5.86
CA PRO A 164 -13.36 -16.50 7.19
C PRO A 164 -14.59 -17.26 7.71
N GLY A 165 -14.38 -18.50 8.17
CA GLY A 165 -15.44 -19.44 8.56
C GLY A 165 -15.87 -20.41 7.45
N ALA A 166 -15.34 -20.29 6.23
CA ALA A 166 -15.62 -21.23 5.15
C ALA A 166 -15.16 -22.66 5.50
N ALA A 167 -15.98 -23.65 5.12
CA ALA A 167 -15.66 -25.06 5.32
C ALA A 167 -14.64 -25.56 4.27
N PRO A 168 -13.63 -26.38 4.64
CA PRO A 168 -12.59 -26.86 3.72
C PRO A 168 -13.11 -27.85 2.67
N ASN A 169 -14.25 -28.50 2.93
CA ASN A 169 -14.91 -29.44 2.02
C ASN A 169 -16.10 -28.81 1.27
N SER A 170 -16.22 -27.49 1.27
CA SER A 170 -17.31 -26.78 0.61
C SER A 170 -17.29 -26.96 -0.92
N GLY A 171 -18.47 -27.10 -1.52
CA GLY A 171 -18.67 -26.97 -2.97
C GLY A 171 -19.06 -25.54 -3.37
N THR A 172 -19.34 -25.34 -4.67
CA THR A 172 -19.90 -24.10 -5.19
C THR A 172 -21.19 -23.73 -4.45
N ARG A 173 -21.31 -22.47 -4.01
CA ARG A 173 -22.44 -22.00 -3.20
C ARG A 173 -22.58 -20.47 -3.24
N MET A 174 -23.75 -20.00 -2.80
CA MET A 174 -23.93 -18.61 -2.42
C MET A 174 -23.29 -18.33 -1.05
N VAL A 175 -22.60 -17.21 -0.93
CA VAL A 175 -21.95 -16.75 0.29
C VAL A 175 -22.35 -15.31 0.60
N THR A 176 -22.33 -14.95 1.87
CA THR A 176 -22.39 -13.55 2.31
C THR A 176 -20.96 -13.01 2.37
N LEU A 177 -20.72 -11.85 1.77
CA LEU A 177 -19.40 -11.23 1.72
C LEU A 177 -19.02 -10.65 3.08
N ASP A 178 -17.76 -10.83 3.46
CA ASP A 178 -17.20 -10.23 4.66
C ASP A 178 -17.16 -8.70 4.54
N ASP A 179 -17.25 -8.02 5.68
CA ASP A 179 -17.27 -6.57 5.73
C ASP A 179 -15.97 -5.96 5.19
N LEU A 180 -14.82 -6.62 5.42
CA LEU A 180 -13.52 -6.20 4.90
C LEU A 180 -13.45 -6.42 3.38
N THR A 181 -13.98 -7.52 2.86
CA THR A 181 -14.04 -7.78 1.40
C THR A 181 -14.88 -6.70 0.70
N ARG A 182 -16.03 -6.33 1.28
CA ARG A 182 -16.86 -5.22 0.76
C ARG A 182 -16.15 -3.88 0.87
N LYS A 183 -15.31 -3.67 1.87
CA LYS A 183 -14.50 -2.47 2.03
C LYS A 183 -13.37 -2.42 0.99
N ASP A 184 -12.68 -3.52 0.73
CA ASP A 184 -11.65 -3.63 -0.31
C ASP A 184 -12.25 -3.39 -1.72
N ALA A 185 -13.47 -3.86 -1.97
CA ALA A 185 -14.19 -3.65 -3.23
C ALA A 185 -14.86 -2.28 -3.35
N SER A 186 -14.99 -1.51 -2.26
CA SER A 186 -15.82 -0.28 -2.25
C SER A 186 -15.39 0.75 -3.27
N ARG A 187 -14.09 0.79 -3.58
CA ARG A 187 -13.53 1.67 -4.59
C ARG A 187 -14.12 1.42 -5.98
N ASP A 188 -14.41 0.18 -6.34
CA ASP A 188 -14.92 -0.18 -7.68
C ASP A 188 -16.44 0.08 -7.80
N PHE A 189 -17.13 0.09 -6.66
CA PHE A 189 -18.58 0.34 -6.54
C PHE A 189 -18.93 1.78 -6.13
N GLY A 190 -17.93 2.62 -5.86
CA GLY A 190 -18.11 4.03 -5.49
C GLY A 190 -18.70 4.22 -4.11
N GLY A 191 -18.39 3.30 -3.20
CA GLY A 191 -18.91 3.26 -1.85
C GLY A 191 -19.20 1.82 -1.43
N LYS A 192 -19.01 1.53 -0.14
CA LYS A 192 -19.19 0.17 0.41
C LYS A 192 -20.67 -0.24 0.42
N GLU A 193 -21.55 0.73 0.58
CA GLU A 193 -23.01 0.59 0.52
C GLU A 193 -23.48 0.10 -0.84
N ASN A 194 -22.74 0.39 -1.91
CA ASN A 194 -23.04 -0.03 -3.28
C ASN A 194 -22.50 -1.43 -3.61
N VAL A 195 -21.63 -2.00 -2.76
CA VAL A 195 -21.09 -3.36 -2.97
C VAL A 195 -22.16 -4.39 -2.60
N PRO A 196 -22.47 -5.36 -3.50
CA PRO A 196 -23.36 -6.47 -3.21
C PRO A 196 -23.01 -7.17 -1.90
N LYS A 197 -24.03 -7.70 -1.22
CA LYS A 197 -23.84 -8.38 0.07
C LYS A 197 -23.56 -9.88 -0.08
N LYS A 198 -23.87 -10.44 -1.25
CA LYS A 198 -23.72 -11.86 -1.55
C LYS A 198 -22.91 -12.05 -2.84
N ALA A 199 -22.40 -13.25 -3.01
CA ALA A 199 -21.76 -13.71 -4.23
C ALA A 199 -22.00 -15.21 -4.40
N ILE A 200 -21.89 -15.71 -5.63
CA ILE A 200 -21.79 -17.14 -5.91
C ILE A 200 -20.31 -17.45 -6.10
N THR A 201 -19.79 -18.47 -5.43
CA THR A 201 -18.37 -18.82 -5.49
C THR A 201 -18.14 -20.33 -5.44
N MET A 202 -17.11 -20.78 -6.15
CA MET A 202 -16.55 -22.12 -6.04
C MET A 202 -16.04 -22.36 -4.61
N GLY A 203 -16.35 -23.53 -4.07
CA GLY A 203 -15.91 -23.90 -2.73
C GLY A 203 -14.46 -24.34 -2.64
N VAL A 204 -13.91 -24.34 -1.43
CA VAL A 204 -12.53 -24.79 -1.16
C VAL A 204 -12.34 -26.25 -1.59
N GLY A 205 -13.35 -27.09 -1.38
CA GLY A 205 -13.33 -28.49 -1.78
C GLY A 205 -13.34 -28.67 -3.31
N SER A 206 -13.90 -27.73 -4.06
CA SER A 206 -13.88 -27.70 -5.52
C SER A 206 -12.50 -27.30 -6.04
N ILE A 207 -11.90 -26.26 -5.43
CA ILE A 207 -10.54 -25.80 -5.73
C ILE A 207 -9.52 -26.92 -5.50
N PHE A 208 -9.64 -27.68 -4.40
CA PHE A 208 -8.74 -28.80 -4.08
C PHE A 208 -8.70 -29.92 -5.12
N LYS A 209 -9.73 -30.06 -5.94
CA LYS A 209 -9.77 -31.11 -6.97
C LYS A 209 -8.92 -30.77 -8.20
N ALA A 210 -8.41 -29.55 -8.31
CA ALA A 210 -7.54 -29.15 -9.41
C ALA A 210 -6.23 -29.96 -9.38
N ARG A 211 -5.73 -30.32 -10.58
CA ARG A 211 -4.47 -31.06 -10.73
C ARG A 211 -3.25 -30.22 -10.39
N GLU A 212 -3.36 -28.90 -10.55
CA GLU A 212 -2.39 -27.90 -10.14
C GLU A 212 -3.14 -26.66 -9.64
N ILE A 213 -2.68 -26.08 -8.53
CA ILE A 213 -3.21 -24.85 -7.92
C ILE A 213 -2.06 -23.85 -7.83
N ILE A 214 -2.24 -22.68 -8.42
CA ILE A 214 -1.26 -21.60 -8.39
C ILE A 214 -1.89 -20.42 -7.66
N LEU A 215 -1.42 -20.12 -6.45
CA LEU A 215 -1.84 -18.91 -5.75
C LEU A 215 -0.82 -17.80 -5.99
N MET A 216 -1.29 -16.65 -6.44
CA MET A 216 -0.47 -15.49 -6.74
C MET A 216 -0.70 -14.36 -5.74
N ALA A 217 0.38 -13.70 -5.30
CA ALA A 217 0.29 -12.51 -4.48
C ALA A 217 1.47 -11.57 -4.70
N TRP A 218 1.15 -10.31 -4.98
CA TRP A 218 2.13 -9.27 -5.30
C TRP A 218 2.10 -8.19 -4.24
N ASN A 219 3.21 -7.46 -4.11
CA ASN A 219 3.44 -6.32 -3.23
C ASN A 219 3.35 -6.60 -1.72
N LYS A 220 3.93 -5.67 -0.95
CA LYS A 220 4.11 -5.81 0.49
C LYS A 220 2.80 -5.80 1.28
N LYS A 221 1.72 -5.23 0.73
CA LYS A 221 0.37 -5.29 1.35
C LYS A 221 -0.12 -6.72 1.53
N LYS A 222 0.38 -7.65 0.71
CA LYS A 222 0.07 -9.08 0.82
C LYS A 222 1.00 -9.83 1.79
N ALA A 223 2.13 -9.26 2.18
CA ALA A 223 3.10 -9.95 3.04
C ALA A 223 2.53 -10.46 4.37
N PRO A 224 1.69 -9.70 5.12
CA PRO A 224 1.15 -10.20 6.37
C PRO A 224 0.25 -11.42 6.19
N ILE A 225 -0.57 -11.43 5.15
CA ILE A 225 -1.50 -12.55 4.91
C ILE A 225 -0.78 -13.75 4.28
N ILE A 226 0.22 -13.51 3.43
CA ILE A 226 1.10 -14.56 2.90
C ILE A 226 1.85 -15.26 4.03
N LYS A 227 2.45 -14.51 4.96
CA LYS A 227 3.09 -15.11 6.14
C LYS A 227 2.14 -16.02 6.91
N LYS A 228 0.91 -15.55 7.19
CA LYS A 228 -0.09 -16.36 7.90
C LYS A 228 -0.52 -17.60 7.11
N ALA A 229 -0.74 -17.46 5.80
CA ALA A 229 -1.17 -18.55 4.94
C ALA A 229 -0.08 -19.62 4.74
N VAL A 230 1.19 -19.22 4.70
CA VAL A 230 2.34 -20.09 4.43
C VAL A 230 2.90 -20.73 5.70
N GLU A 231 3.06 -19.96 6.78
CA GLU A 231 3.75 -20.40 8.01
C GLU A 231 2.78 -20.71 9.17
N GLY A 232 1.57 -20.16 9.12
CA GLY A 232 0.56 -20.29 10.19
C GLY A 232 -0.06 -21.69 10.27
N GLU A 233 -0.83 -21.93 11.33
CA GLU A 233 -1.65 -23.15 11.44
C GLU A 233 -2.86 -23.10 10.50
N VAL A 234 -3.32 -24.28 10.08
CA VAL A 234 -4.55 -24.41 9.31
C VAL A 234 -5.73 -23.90 10.15
N SER A 235 -6.44 -22.89 9.64
CA SER A 235 -7.56 -22.26 10.34
C SER A 235 -8.67 -21.85 9.37
N SER A 236 -9.92 -21.97 9.82
CA SER A 236 -11.08 -21.43 9.10
C SER A 236 -11.08 -19.92 9.01
N ASP A 237 -10.37 -19.23 9.91
CA ASP A 237 -10.26 -17.77 9.89
C ASP A 237 -9.42 -17.28 8.72
N ILE A 238 -8.58 -18.15 8.15
CA ILE A 238 -7.70 -17.84 7.00
C ILE A 238 -7.83 -18.99 5.99
N PRO A 239 -8.86 -18.99 5.14
CA PRO A 239 -9.17 -20.11 4.25
C PRO A 239 -8.03 -20.53 3.31
N ALA A 240 -7.14 -19.61 2.93
CA ALA A 240 -5.92 -19.93 2.16
C ALA A 240 -5.01 -20.94 2.87
N THR A 241 -5.04 -21.03 4.21
CA THR A 241 -4.28 -22.04 4.97
C THR A 241 -4.74 -23.47 4.67
N TYR A 242 -5.98 -23.67 4.21
CA TYR A 242 -6.43 -24.99 3.77
C TYR A 242 -5.56 -25.52 2.63
N LEU A 243 -5.00 -24.66 1.78
CA LEU A 243 -4.09 -25.05 0.70
C LEU A 243 -2.86 -25.83 1.21
N GLN A 244 -2.44 -25.65 2.47
CA GLN A 244 -1.37 -26.46 3.07
C GLN A 244 -1.67 -27.97 3.06
N LEU A 245 -2.95 -28.37 2.95
CA LEU A 245 -3.39 -29.76 2.86
C LEU A 245 -3.29 -30.34 1.44
N SER A 246 -3.08 -29.50 0.41
CA SER A 246 -2.96 -29.93 -0.97
C SER A 246 -1.52 -30.34 -1.33
N GLN A 247 -1.39 -31.41 -2.09
CA GLN A 247 -0.10 -31.84 -2.67
C GLN A 247 0.20 -31.21 -4.04
N ASN A 248 -0.75 -30.46 -4.59
CA ASN A 248 -0.69 -29.93 -5.95
C ASN A 248 -0.79 -28.41 -5.96
N VAL A 249 -0.17 -27.75 -4.97
CA VAL A 249 -0.23 -26.30 -4.82
C VAL A 249 1.16 -25.69 -4.70
N GLU A 250 1.29 -24.50 -5.28
CA GLU A 250 2.43 -23.60 -5.19
C GLU A 250 1.94 -22.16 -5.00
N PHE A 251 2.62 -21.42 -4.13
CA PHE A 251 2.44 -19.99 -3.96
C PHE A 251 3.53 -19.28 -4.76
N ILE A 252 3.13 -18.40 -5.67
CA ILE A 252 4.01 -17.58 -6.47
C ILE A 252 3.88 -16.14 -6.01
N VAL A 253 4.97 -15.58 -5.51
CA VAL A 253 4.98 -14.24 -4.90
C VAL A 253 6.17 -13.42 -5.39
N ASP A 254 6.08 -12.10 -5.28
CA ASP A 254 7.24 -11.22 -5.44
C ASP A 254 8.00 -11.05 -4.11
N GLU A 255 9.20 -10.49 -4.15
CA GLU A 255 10.03 -10.23 -2.95
C GLU A 255 9.27 -9.41 -1.89
N ASP A 256 8.49 -8.43 -2.32
CA ASP A 256 7.71 -7.58 -1.42
C ASP A 256 6.64 -8.39 -0.67
N ALA A 257 5.86 -9.24 -1.35
CA ALA A 257 4.89 -10.12 -0.71
C ALA A 257 5.54 -11.24 0.11
N ALA A 258 6.78 -11.61 -0.19
CA ALA A 258 7.56 -12.57 0.59
C ALA A 258 8.26 -11.95 1.80
N SER A 259 8.37 -10.62 1.87
CA SER A 259 9.23 -9.89 2.83
C SER A 259 9.01 -10.21 4.31
N LEU A 260 7.81 -10.68 4.69
CA LEU A 260 7.49 -11.09 6.06
C LEU A 260 7.62 -12.58 6.33
N LEU A 261 7.90 -13.42 5.33
CA LEU A 261 8.26 -14.82 5.57
C LEU A 261 9.56 -14.88 6.37
N THR A 262 9.67 -15.87 7.24
CA THR A 262 10.73 -15.97 8.25
C THR A 262 12.12 -15.99 7.62
N ARG A 263 12.29 -16.63 6.46
CA ARG A 263 13.57 -16.64 5.75
C ARG A 263 14.03 -15.28 5.18
N PHE A 264 13.12 -14.32 4.99
CA PHE A 264 13.47 -12.96 4.54
C PHE A 264 13.48 -11.96 5.71
N ASP A 265 12.50 -12.06 6.60
CA ASP A 265 12.37 -11.13 7.72
C ASP A 265 13.35 -11.43 8.86
N LYS A 266 13.57 -12.71 9.16
CA LYS A 266 14.41 -13.20 10.27
C LYS A 266 15.31 -14.33 9.77
N PRO A 267 16.17 -14.07 8.77
CA PRO A 267 16.90 -15.11 8.07
C PRO A 267 17.76 -15.96 9.01
N TRP A 268 18.28 -15.40 10.11
CA TRP A 268 19.04 -16.12 11.14
C TRP A 268 18.26 -17.27 11.82
N LEU A 269 16.93 -17.28 11.76
CA LEU A 269 16.13 -18.38 12.29
C LEU A 269 16.00 -19.54 11.30
N ALA A 270 16.29 -19.33 10.02
CA ALA A 270 15.98 -20.26 8.94
C ALA A 270 17.24 -20.75 8.21
N GLN A 271 18.30 -19.95 8.15
CA GLN A 271 19.52 -20.27 7.41
C GLN A 271 20.74 -19.61 8.05
N ASP A 272 21.91 -20.13 7.69
CA ASP A 272 23.18 -19.48 7.98
C ASP A 272 23.29 -18.16 7.22
N ILE A 273 23.62 -17.08 7.93
CA ILE A 273 23.83 -15.76 7.35
C ILE A 273 25.20 -15.20 7.72
N GLU A 274 25.63 -14.20 6.93
CA GLU A 274 26.69 -13.29 7.32
C GLU A 274 26.10 -12.12 8.13
N TRP A 275 26.70 -11.82 9.28
CA TRP A 275 26.24 -10.77 10.16
C TRP A 275 26.89 -9.43 9.81
N ASP A 276 26.11 -8.55 9.17
CA ASP A 276 26.42 -7.13 9.04
C ASP A 276 25.76 -6.29 10.16
N ASP A 277 26.11 -5.00 10.21
CA ASP A 277 25.59 -4.10 11.25
C ASP A 277 24.07 -3.91 11.16
N VAL A 278 23.47 -3.99 9.96
CA VAL A 278 22.03 -3.81 9.75
C VAL A 278 21.25 -5.00 10.29
N ILE A 279 21.64 -6.22 9.90
CA ILE A 279 21.00 -7.46 10.35
C ILE A 279 21.26 -7.67 11.84
N THR A 280 22.46 -7.36 12.34
CA THR A 280 22.73 -7.39 13.79
C THR A 280 21.79 -6.43 14.53
N LYS A 281 21.69 -5.16 14.12
CA LYS A 281 20.76 -4.19 14.74
C LYS A 281 19.32 -4.69 14.71
N LYS A 282 18.86 -5.23 13.56
CA LYS A 282 17.52 -5.81 13.40
C LYS A 282 17.29 -6.96 14.38
N ALA A 283 18.22 -7.90 14.49
CA ALA A 283 18.11 -9.08 15.34
C ALA A 283 18.08 -8.74 16.84
N VAL A 284 18.93 -7.80 17.28
CA VAL A 284 18.95 -7.33 18.67
C VAL A 284 17.65 -6.61 19.05
N VAL A 285 17.16 -5.71 18.19
CA VAL A 285 15.87 -5.03 18.40
C VAL A 285 14.73 -6.04 18.45
N TRP A 286 14.72 -7.00 17.52
CA TRP A 286 13.72 -8.07 17.51
C TRP A 286 13.74 -8.90 18.80
N LEU A 287 14.93 -9.32 19.26
CA LEU A 287 15.06 -10.14 20.47
C LEU A 287 14.56 -9.39 21.71
N SER A 288 14.93 -8.12 21.83
CA SER A 288 14.48 -7.23 22.90
C SER A 288 12.95 -7.14 22.95
N GLN A 289 12.31 -6.89 21.79
CA GLN A 289 10.86 -6.82 21.68
C GLN A 289 10.18 -8.17 21.93
N LYS A 290 10.76 -9.27 21.41
CA LYS A 290 10.24 -10.63 21.56
C LYS A 290 10.19 -11.07 23.03
N LEU A 291 11.19 -10.69 23.80
CA LEU A 291 11.31 -11.04 25.23
C LEU A 291 10.71 -9.99 26.17
N GLY A 292 10.33 -8.82 25.67
CA GLY A 292 9.93 -7.69 26.51
C GLY A 292 11.04 -7.24 27.46
N LYS A 293 12.30 -7.39 27.05
CA LYS A 293 13.50 -7.03 27.83
C LYS A 293 14.22 -5.87 27.15
N PRO A 294 14.58 -4.78 27.87
CA PRO A 294 15.47 -3.74 27.34
C PRO A 294 16.77 -4.31 26.78
N ILE A 295 17.34 -3.68 25.74
CA ILE A 295 18.52 -4.18 25.01
C ILE A 295 19.69 -4.48 25.96
N LEU A 296 19.96 -3.57 26.89
CA LEU A 296 21.07 -3.72 27.85
C LEU A 296 20.86 -4.84 28.89
N LYS A 297 19.69 -5.46 28.93
CA LYS A 297 19.37 -6.61 29.82
C LYS A 297 19.38 -7.95 29.09
N LEU A 298 19.65 -7.97 27.78
CA LEU A 298 19.80 -9.21 27.02
C LEU A 298 21.10 -9.91 27.39
N THR A 299 21.06 -11.23 27.50
CA THR A 299 22.19 -12.09 27.91
C THR A 299 22.57 -13.04 26.77
N ASP A 300 23.78 -13.61 26.82
CA ASP A 300 24.21 -14.62 25.82
C ASP A 300 23.21 -15.78 25.70
N ASP A 301 22.59 -16.20 26.80
CA ASP A 301 21.55 -17.23 26.82
C ASP A 301 20.29 -16.82 26.02
N ASP A 302 19.89 -15.55 26.11
CA ASP A 302 18.77 -15.03 25.32
C ASP A 302 19.05 -15.15 23.81
N TYR A 303 20.28 -14.86 23.36
CA TYR A 303 20.67 -15.00 21.96
C TYR A 303 20.75 -16.47 21.53
N ASN A 304 21.43 -17.31 22.33
CA ASN A 304 21.65 -18.72 22.03
C ASN A 304 20.33 -19.50 21.92
N THR A 305 19.36 -19.21 22.80
CA THR A 305 18.06 -19.89 22.80
C THR A 305 17.10 -19.41 21.70
N HIS A 306 17.48 -18.37 20.94
CA HIS A 306 16.64 -17.76 19.90
C HIS A 306 17.33 -17.74 18.52
N GLY A 307 18.21 -18.72 18.24
CA GLY A 307 18.81 -18.92 16.91
C GLY A 307 19.87 -17.89 16.53
N MET A 308 20.58 -17.33 17.52
CA MET A 308 21.65 -16.35 17.33
C MET A 308 22.96 -16.77 18.04
N ASP A 309 23.16 -18.07 18.22
CA ASP A 309 24.40 -18.64 18.79
C ASP A 309 25.63 -18.32 17.94
N LYS A 310 25.49 -18.35 16.61
CA LYS A 310 26.54 -17.94 15.67
C LYS A 310 26.90 -16.47 15.80
N LEU A 311 25.92 -15.58 16.05
CA LEU A 311 26.17 -14.15 16.26
C LEU A 311 27.07 -13.92 17.48
N ILE A 312 26.78 -14.60 18.60
CA ILE A 312 27.58 -14.52 19.83
C ILE A 312 28.98 -15.09 19.60
N THR A 313 29.08 -16.18 18.84
CA THR A 313 30.37 -16.82 18.53
C THR A 313 31.25 -15.93 17.65
N GLU A 314 30.68 -15.23 16.66
CA GLU A 314 31.42 -14.41 15.69
C GLU A 314 31.71 -12.98 16.17
N LYS A 315 30.72 -12.32 16.80
CA LYS A 315 30.83 -10.90 17.22
C LYS A 315 31.24 -10.76 18.69
N GLY A 316 31.25 -11.85 19.44
CA GLY A 316 31.60 -11.88 20.86
C GLY A 316 30.39 -11.73 21.79
N PRO A 317 30.63 -11.49 23.09
CA PRO A 317 29.59 -11.49 24.12
C PRO A 317 28.48 -10.49 23.86
N ALA A 318 27.25 -10.83 24.24
CA ALA A 318 26.07 -10.00 24.09
C ALA A 318 26.27 -8.61 24.70
N TYR A 319 27.01 -8.51 25.80
CA TYR A 319 27.28 -7.24 26.50
C TYR A 319 27.81 -6.14 25.56
N ASN A 320 28.84 -6.44 24.76
CA ASN A 320 29.47 -5.44 23.89
C ASN A 320 28.53 -5.04 22.74
N MET A 321 27.84 -6.03 22.16
CA MET A 321 26.89 -5.83 21.08
C MET A 321 25.67 -5.02 21.54
N ASN A 322 25.10 -5.34 22.70
CA ASN A 322 23.98 -4.61 23.30
C ASN A 322 24.34 -3.13 23.50
N ILE A 323 25.54 -2.83 24.00
CA ILE A 323 26.01 -1.45 24.18
C ILE A 323 26.15 -0.74 22.82
N LYS A 324 26.74 -1.39 21.82
CA LYS A 324 26.87 -0.84 20.47
C LYS A 324 25.50 -0.46 19.92
N ILE A 325 24.56 -1.40 19.87
CA ILE A 325 23.22 -1.19 19.30
C ILE A 325 22.40 -0.18 20.12
N PHE A 326 22.51 -0.21 21.45
CA PHE A 326 21.85 0.77 22.30
C PHE A 326 22.36 2.19 22.00
N ASN A 327 23.67 2.38 21.86
CA ASN A 327 24.26 3.68 21.53
C ASN A 327 23.85 4.12 20.12
N GLU A 328 23.86 3.22 19.13
CA GLU A 328 23.38 3.53 17.78
C GLU A 328 21.95 4.06 17.77
N LEU A 329 21.04 3.41 18.50
CA LEU A 329 19.65 3.87 18.64
C LEU A 329 19.55 5.17 19.45
N GLN A 330 20.37 5.35 20.48
CA GLN A 330 20.42 6.60 21.23
C GLN A 330 20.89 7.76 20.34
N HIS A 331 21.85 7.51 19.45
CA HIS A 331 22.43 8.49 18.54
C HIS A 331 21.45 8.95 17.45
N THR A 332 20.38 8.21 17.16
CA THR A 332 19.31 8.68 16.26
C THR A 332 18.49 9.81 16.89
N ILE A 333 18.43 9.88 18.23
CA ILE A 333 17.53 10.78 18.96
C ILE A 333 18.08 12.21 18.94
N THR A 334 17.32 13.15 18.36
CA THR A 334 17.72 14.56 18.30
C THR A 334 16.55 15.52 18.49
N GLY A 335 16.72 16.47 19.41
CA GLY A 335 15.85 17.65 19.51
C GLY A 335 16.21 18.78 18.53
N TRP A 336 17.15 18.56 17.62
CA TRP A 336 17.62 19.52 16.63
C TRP A 336 17.65 18.85 15.25
N PRO A 337 16.48 18.70 14.59
CA PRO A 337 16.38 18.02 13.29
C PRO A 337 17.16 18.75 12.18
N GLY A 338 17.37 20.05 12.32
CA GLY A 338 18.23 20.84 11.44
C GLY A 338 19.70 20.86 11.88
N GLY A 339 20.12 20.02 12.82
CA GLY A 339 21.47 20.00 13.40
C GLY A 339 21.67 21.08 14.47
N LYS A 340 22.28 20.70 15.60
CA LYS A 340 22.52 21.63 16.71
C LYS A 340 23.81 22.44 16.44
N PRO A 341 23.79 23.77 16.45
CA PRO A 341 24.99 24.57 16.21
C PRO A 341 25.96 24.53 17.41
N ASN A 342 27.26 24.72 17.12
CA ASN A 342 28.33 24.88 18.11
C ASN A 342 28.51 23.68 19.08
N VAL A 343 28.18 22.47 18.65
CA VAL A 343 28.42 21.24 19.40
C VAL A 343 29.08 20.19 18.51
N ASP A 344 29.71 19.19 19.11
CA ASP A 344 30.11 17.97 18.41
C ASP A 344 28.85 17.21 17.95
N ASP A 345 28.78 16.97 16.65
CA ASP A 345 27.70 16.34 15.91
C ASP A 345 28.13 15.03 15.24
N SER A 346 29.35 14.54 15.51
CA SER A 346 29.91 13.31 14.91
C SER A 346 29.05 12.06 15.11
N GLN A 347 28.20 12.07 16.15
CA GLN A 347 27.28 10.98 16.51
C GLN A 347 25.80 11.42 16.41
N ARG A 348 25.50 12.52 15.71
CA ARG A 348 24.14 13.01 15.51
C ARG A 348 23.67 12.72 14.10
N PRO A 349 22.34 12.60 13.89
CA PRO A 349 21.80 12.22 12.60
C PRO A 349 21.92 13.33 11.55
N GLU A 350 22.00 14.60 11.99
CA GLU A 350 22.15 15.77 11.11
C GLU A 350 23.36 16.62 11.53
N ARG A 351 24.06 17.15 10.52
CA ARG A 351 25.26 17.96 10.70
C ARG A 351 24.94 19.33 11.30
N ALA A 352 25.85 19.89 12.10
CA ALA A 352 25.71 21.18 12.77
C ALA A 352 25.82 22.36 11.81
N ASN A 353 26.60 22.22 10.72
CA ASN A 353 26.88 23.31 9.79
C ASN A 353 26.24 23.10 8.41
N PRO A 354 25.57 24.11 7.84
CA PRO A 354 25.38 25.44 8.40
C PRO A 354 24.39 25.42 9.58
N ALA A 355 24.58 26.36 10.51
CA ALA A 355 23.77 26.52 11.72
C ALA A 355 22.29 26.82 11.42
N LYS A 356 22.03 27.54 10.33
CA LYS A 356 20.70 27.73 9.75
C LYS A 356 20.67 27.08 8.38
N LYS A 357 19.68 26.22 8.17
CA LYS A 357 19.51 25.44 6.94
C LYS A 357 18.36 26.01 6.13
N ASN A 358 18.52 25.99 4.81
CA ASN A 358 17.39 25.99 3.90
C ASN A 358 16.79 24.59 3.90
N VAL A 359 15.51 24.48 4.22
CA VAL A 359 14.79 23.20 4.29
C VAL A 359 13.62 23.26 3.32
N LEU A 360 13.42 22.19 2.53
CA LEU A 360 12.28 22.04 1.65
C LEU A 360 11.53 20.76 2.00
N LEU A 361 10.31 20.89 2.51
CA LEU A 361 9.37 19.77 2.68
C LEU A 361 8.54 19.62 1.41
N PHE A 362 8.49 18.42 0.86
CA PHE A 362 7.48 18.05 -0.12
C PHE A 362 6.34 17.33 0.58
N SER A 363 5.11 17.77 0.28
CA SER A 363 3.86 17.26 0.83
C SER A 363 3.04 16.71 -0.35
N PRO A 364 2.98 15.38 -0.56
CA PRO A 364 2.26 14.79 -1.68
C PRO A 364 0.80 15.20 -1.70
N HIS A 365 0.07 14.97 -0.61
CA HIS A 365 -1.25 15.54 -0.37
C HIS A 365 -1.11 16.76 0.55
N PRO A 366 -2.01 17.76 0.46
CA PRO A 366 -1.85 19.03 1.15
C PRO A 366 -1.73 19.01 2.69
N ASP A 367 -1.99 17.88 3.36
CA ASP A 367 -1.95 17.68 4.81
C ASP A 367 -0.83 16.73 5.28
N ASP A 368 -0.09 16.10 4.35
CA ASP A 368 0.93 15.11 4.67
C ASP A 368 2.09 15.71 5.48
N ASP A 369 2.44 16.98 5.26
CA ASP A 369 3.48 17.72 5.99
C ASP A 369 3.20 17.80 7.49
N VAL A 370 1.95 18.07 7.88
CA VAL A 370 1.57 18.21 9.30
C VAL A 370 1.18 16.88 9.94
N ILE A 371 0.55 15.97 9.20
CA ILE A 371 0.18 14.63 9.68
C ILE A 371 1.44 13.78 9.92
N SER A 372 2.36 13.81 8.95
CA SER A 372 3.51 12.92 8.94
C SER A 372 4.66 13.43 9.81
N MET A 373 5.00 14.71 9.67
CA MET A 373 6.18 15.29 10.32
C MET A 373 5.92 16.67 10.95
N GLY A 374 4.67 16.95 11.33
CA GLY A 374 4.27 18.27 11.82
C GLY A 374 5.06 18.74 13.05
N GLY A 375 5.46 17.83 13.94
CA GLY A 375 6.28 18.19 15.11
C GLY A 375 7.67 18.66 14.69
N THR A 376 8.31 17.94 13.79
CA THR A 376 9.61 18.27 13.19
C THR A 376 9.53 19.54 12.36
N PHE A 377 8.46 19.71 11.58
CA PHE A 377 8.21 20.89 10.76
C PHE A 377 8.12 22.15 11.63
N ILE A 378 7.33 22.11 12.71
CA ILE A 378 7.25 23.16 13.72
C ILE A 378 8.60 23.42 14.35
N LYS A 379 9.33 22.38 14.75
CA LYS A 379 10.62 22.50 15.43
C LYS A 379 11.67 23.16 14.54
N LEU A 380 11.70 22.85 13.24
CA LEU A 380 12.58 23.50 12.26
C LEU A 380 12.27 25.00 12.13
N ALA A 381 10.99 25.36 12.06
CA ALA A 381 10.55 26.76 12.00
C ALA A 381 10.88 27.51 13.31
N ASP A 382 10.55 26.94 14.47
CA ASP A 382 10.82 27.51 15.80
C ASP A 382 12.34 27.67 16.06
N GLN A 383 13.19 26.81 15.47
CA GLN A 383 14.65 26.91 15.51
C GLN A 383 15.24 27.95 14.54
N GLY A 384 14.40 28.59 13.71
CA GLY A 384 14.80 29.68 12.83
C GLY A 384 15.52 29.22 11.56
N HIS A 385 15.32 27.98 11.13
CA HIS A 385 15.71 27.53 9.79
C HIS A 385 14.85 28.22 8.72
N ASN A 386 15.37 28.35 7.50
CA ASN A 386 14.59 28.85 6.38
C ASN A 386 13.79 27.69 5.77
N VAL A 387 12.59 27.48 6.29
CA VAL A 387 11.75 26.32 5.93
C VAL A 387 10.76 26.70 4.84
N HIS A 388 10.68 25.87 3.80
CA HIS A 388 9.72 25.94 2.73
C HIS A 388 8.89 24.65 2.69
N VAL A 389 7.63 24.76 2.28
CA VAL A 389 6.76 23.60 2.02
C VAL A 389 6.25 23.65 0.58
N ALA A 390 6.24 22.51 -0.09
CA ALA A 390 5.81 22.34 -1.46
C ALA A 390 4.68 21.30 -1.54
N TYR A 391 3.47 21.76 -1.84
CA TYR A 391 2.31 20.91 -2.03
C TYR A 391 2.30 20.38 -3.47
N GLN A 392 2.51 19.08 -3.62
CA GLN A 392 2.73 18.44 -4.92
C GLN A 392 1.43 18.18 -5.66
N THR A 393 0.31 17.93 -4.99
CA THR A 393 -0.98 17.67 -5.65
C THR A 393 -2.07 18.62 -5.17
N SER A 394 -3.14 18.77 -5.97
CA SER A 394 -4.30 19.59 -5.60
C SER A 394 -5.11 19.03 -4.43
N GLY A 395 -5.03 17.72 -4.16
CA GLY A 395 -5.89 17.07 -3.17
C GLY A 395 -7.40 17.13 -3.49
N ASN A 396 -7.78 17.52 -4.72
CA ASN A 396 -9.17 17.80 -5.10
C ASN A 396 -10.13 16.62 -4.91
N ALA A 397 -9.62 15.39 -4.96
CA ALA A 397 -10.42 14.18 -4.84
C ALA A 397 -10.88 13.91 -3.40
N ALA A 398 -10.21 14.51 -2.41
CA ALA A 398 -10.42 14.17 -1.00
C ALA A 398 -11.42 15.10 -0.29
N VAL A 399 -12.11 16.00 -1.00
CA VAL A 399 -13.09 16.93 -0.41
C VAL A 399 -14.51 16.44 -0.69
N TRP A 400 -15.35 16.45 0.34
CA TRP A 400 -16.77 16.09 0.22
C TRP A 400 -17.53 17.07 -0.67
N ASP A 401 -18.56 16.59 -1.35
CA ASP A 401 -19.42 17.45 -2.20
C ASP A 401 -20.14 18.51 -1.34
N ASP A 402 -20.52 18.16 -0.10
CA ASP A 402 -21.15 19.09 0.86
C ASP A 402 -20.24 20.26 1.24
N ASP A 403 -18.92 20.06 1.31
CA ASP A 403 -17.98 21.15 1.55
C ASP A 403 -17.99 22.15 0.38
N VAL A 404 -18.11 21.67 -0.85
CA VAL A 404 -18.22 22.55 -2.02
C VAL A 404 -19.44 23.44 -1.90
N LEU A 405 -20.60 22.87 -1.55
CA LEU A 405 -21.84 23.62 -1.34
C LEU A 405 -21.68 24.67 -0.25
N ARG A 406 -21.12 24.29 0.91
CA ARG A 406 -20.88 25.21 2.04
C ARG A 406 -20.00 26.41 1.66
N TYR A 407 -18.96 26.22 0.86
CA TYR A 407 -18.10 27.32 0.40
C TYR A 407 -18.77 28.18 -0.68
N LEU A 408 -19.62 27.60 -1.53
CA LEU A 408 -20.41 28.36 -2.51
C LEU A 408 -21.48 29.24 -1.81
N GLU A 409 -22.12 28.73 -0.76
CA GLU A 409 -23.03 29.51 0.09
C GLU A 409 -22.30 30.71 0.73
N PHE A 410 -21.12 30.46 1.32
CA PHE A 410 -20.29 31.54 1.86
C PHE A 410 -19.92 32.58 0.79
N ALA A 411 -19.56 32.15 -0.43
CA ALA A 411 -19.23 33.05 -1.52
C ALA A 411 -20.44 33.87 -1.98
N GLU A 412 -21.65 33.29 -1.97
CA GLU A 412 -22.90 34.00 -2.26
C GLU A 412 -23.15 35.10 -1.21
N ASP A 413 -23.09 34.75 0.07
CA ASP A 413 -23.33 35.69 1.17
C ASP A 413 -22.25 36.77 1.27
N PHE A 414 -20.99 36.42 1.02
CA PHE A 414 -19.90 37.39 0.92
C PHE A 414 -20.12 38.37 -0.24
N SER A 415 -20.55 37.86 -1.40
CA SER A 415 -20.84 38.70 -2.59
C SER A 415 -21.95 39.70 -2.28
N LYS A 416 -23.03 39.25 -1.60
CA LYS A 416 -24.11 40.13 -1.12
C LYS A 416 -23.58 41.19 -0.15
N LEU A 417 -22.73 40.79 0.80
CA LEU A 417 -22.19 41.68 1.83
C LEU A 417 -21.36 42.82 1.23
N VAL A 418 -20.51 42.53 0.24
CA VAL A 418 -19.63 43.53 -0.40
C VAL A 418 -20.29 44.27 -1.58
N GLY A 419 -21.52 43.90 -1.95
CA GLY A 419 -22.26 44.50 -3.05
C GLY A 419 -21.81 44.05 -4.45
N PHE A 420 -21.21 42.86 -4.57
CA PHE A 420 -20.95 42.21 -5.86
C PHE A 420 -22.22 41.53 -6.40
N ASP A 421 -22.26 41.30 -7.72
CA ASP A 421 -23.32 40.53 -8.38
C ASP A 421 -23.31 39.06 -7.90
N ASP A 422 -24.24 38.73 -6.99
CA ASP A 422 -24.40 37.40 -6.40
C ASP A 422 -25.22 36.45 -7.29
N GLN A 423 -25.91 36.95 -8.32
CA GLN A 423 -26.79 36.14 -9.17
C GLN A 423 -26.02 35.04 -9.90
N LYS A 424 -24.78 35.32 -10.30
CA LYS A 424 -23.90 34.31 -10.90
C LYS A 424 -23.53 33.21 -9.93
N VAL A 425 -23.15 33.57 -8.70
CA VAL A 425 -22.77 32.60 -7.66
C VAL A 425 -23.96 31.74 -7.27
N LYS A 426 -25.14 32.36 -7.15
CA LYS A 426 -26.41 31.69 -6.85
C LYS A 426 -26.82 30.67 -7.92
N ASN A 427 -26.61 30.99 -9.21
CA ASN A 427 -26.87 30.04 -10.28
C ASN A 427 -25.89 28.87 -10.24
N ILE A 428 -24.59 29.16 -10.05
CA ILE A 428 -23.56 28.13 -9.87
C ILE A 428 -23.91 27.19 -8.70
N TYR A 429 -24.34 27.73 -7.57
CA TYR A 429 -24.77 26.93 -6.42
C TYR A 429 -25.89 25.96 -6.80
N LYS A 430 -26.97 26.46 -7.41
CA LYS A 430 -28.11 25.64 -7.84
C LYS A 430 -27.71 24.53 -8.82
N ASP A 431 -26.90 24.87 -9.82
CA ASP A 431 -26.44 23.90 -10.82
C ASP A 431 -25.65 22.76 -10.16
N ASN A 432 -24.81 23.07 -9.17
CA ASN A 432 -24.03 22.05 -8.46
C ASN A 432 -24.88 21.19 -7.51
N VAL A 433 -25.92 21.74 -6.89
CA VAL A 433 -26.90 20.94 -6.12
C VAL A 433 -27.54 19.89 -7.03
N GLU A 434 -28.04 20.28 -8.20
CA GLU A 434 -28.66 19.35 -9.16
C GLU A 434 -27.66 18.29 -9.66
N ILE A 435 -26.41 18.68 -9.92
CA ILE A 435 -25.34 17.75 -10.31
C ILE A 435 -25.11 16.71 -9.22
N PHE A 436 -24.99 17.13 -7.96
CA PHE A 436 -24.69 16.20 -6.86
C PHE A 436 -25.87 15.26 -6.55
N GLU A 437 -27.12 15.72 -6.68
CA GLU A 437 -28.30 14.87 -6.52
C GLU A 437 -28.39 13.74 -7.58
N GLN A 438 -27.87 13.98 -8.78
CA GLN A 438 -27.92 13.02 -9.90
C GLN A 438 -26.61 12.22 -10.09
N LYS A 439 -25.59 12.52 -9.29
CA LYS A 439 -24.25 11.95 -9.44
C LYS A 439 -24.26 10.46 -9.11
N LYS A 440 -23.78 9.65 -10.05
CA LYS A 440 -23.62 8.21 -9.84
C LYS A 440 -22.38 7.90 -8.99
N PRO A 441 -22.36 6.78 -8.25
CA PRO A 441 -21.15 6.30 -7.59
C PRO A 441 -19.97 6.25 -8.58
N ASN A 442 -18.79 6.71 -8.14
CA ASN A 442 -17.57 6.85 -8.96
C ASN A 442 -17.63 7.78 -10.19
N GLN A 443 -18.71 8.53 -10.37
CA GLN A 443 -18.74 9.55 -11.43
C GLN A 443 -17.72 10.64 -11.14
N THR A 444 -16.90 10.96 -12.15
CA THR A 444 -15.87 12.00 -12.02
C THR A 444 -16.51 13.38 -11.88
N ASP A 445 -16.00 14.16 -10.93
CA ASP A 445 -16.40 15.55 -10.72
C ASP A 445 -16.17 16.42 -11.97
N THR A 446 -17.05 17.39 -12.18
CA THR A 446 -16.84 18.42 -13.21
C THR A 446 -15.54 19.18 -12.96
N GLU A 447 -14.97 19.77 -14.01
CA GLU A 447 -13.76 20.57 -13.89
C GLU A 447 -13.93 21.72 -12.88
N PHE A 448 -15.11 22.34 -12.86
CA PHE A 448 -15.45 23.41 -11.92
C PHE A 448 -15.43 22.91 -10.46
N VAL A 449 -16.12 21.81 -10.17
CA VAL A 449 -16.15 21.22 -8.81
C VAL A 449 -14.74 20.89 -8.34
N ARG A 450 -13.92 20.26 -9.20
CA ARG A 450 -12.52 19.96 -8.88
C ARG A 450 -11.70 21.20 -8.53
N LYS A 451 -11.89 22.30 -9.27
CA LYS A 451 -11.22 23.59 -8.99
C LYS A 451 -11.66 24.18 -7.66
N VAL A 452 -12.94 24.12 -7.30
CA VAL A 452 -13.42 24.58 -5.99
C VAL A 452 -12.84 23.71 -4.87
N LYS A 453 -12.87 22.39 -5.00
CA LYS A 453 -12.25 21.46 -4.04
C LYS A 453 -10.75 21.73 -3.85
N PHE A 454 -10.03 22.02 -4.93
CA PHE A 454 -8.64 22.47 -4.84
C PHE A 454 -8.48 23.77 -4.05
N LEU A 455 -9.32 24.79 -4.28
CA LEU A 455 -9.24 26.06 -3.55
C LEU A 455 -9.46 25.87 -2.04
N ILE A 456 -10.37 24.97 -1.65
CA ILE A 456 -10.60 24.59 -0.25
C ILE A 456 -9.31 24.02 0.35
N ARG A 457 -8.74 22.98 -0.28
CA ARG A 457 -7.50 22.34 0.17
C ARG A 457 -6.31 23.29 0.21
N LYS A 458 -6.20 24.17 -0.78
CA LYS A 458 -5.18 25.22 -0.84
C LYS A 458 -5.30 26.18 0.35
N GLY A 459 -6.51 26.63 0.67
CA GLY A 459 -6.76 27.51 1.81
C GLY A 459 -6.39 26.87 3.14
N GLU A 460 -6.75 25.60 3.33
CA GLU A 460 -6.38 24.80 4.50
C GLU A 460 -4.86 24.66 4.64
N ALA A 461 -4.17 24.31 3.55
CA ALA A 461 -2.72 24.15 3.50
C ALA A 461 -1.96 25.46 3.81
N ILE A 462 -2.46 26.60 3.33
CA ILE A 462 -1.94 27.91 3.71
C ILE A 462 -2.15 28.17 5.21
N ALA A 463 -3.32 27.83 5.75
CA ALA A 463 -3.62 28.01 7.17
C ALA A 463 -2.73 27.12 8.06
N GLY A 464 -2.46 25.88 7.65
CA GLY A 464 -1.53 24.95 8.30
C GLY A 464 -0.10 25.51 8.31
N ALA A 465 0.44 25.85 7.15
CA ALA A 465 1.79 26.41 7.03
C ALA A 465 1.96 27.72 7.81
N ARG A 466 0.96 28.62 7.78
CA ARG A 466 0.98 29.86 8.58
C ARG A 466 0.97 29.56 10.08
N PHE A 467 0.22 28.55 10.52
CA PHE A 467 0.20 28.14 11.93
C PHE A 467 1.57 27.58 12.38
N VAL A 468 2.28 26.89 11.49
CA VAL A 468 3.66 26.42 11.73
C VAL A 468 4.64 27.60 11.83
N GLY A 469 4.35 28.72 11.15
CA GLY A 469 5.14 29.96 11.20
C GLY A 469 5.76 30.38 9.87
N LEU A 470 5.30 29.82 8.75
CA LEU A 470 5.80 30.16 7.42
C LEU A 470 5.14 31.44 6.87
N ASN A 471 5.92 32.17 6.08
CA ASN A 471 5.47 33.30 5.26
C ASN A 471 4.96 32.83 3.89
N GLU A 472 4.24 33.70 3.18
CA GLU A 472 3.64 33.35 1.88
C GLU A 472 4.65 32.96 0.80
N ASP A 473 5.84 33.56 0.80
CA ASP A 473 6.93 33.24 -0.13
C ASP A 473 7.61 31.89 0.17
N GLN A 474 7.30 31.30 1.32
CA GLN A 474 7.79 29.98 1.75
C GLN A 474 6.81 28.83 1.42
N ILE A 475 5.62 29.15 0.93
CA ILE A 475 4.55 28.19 0.63
C ILE A 475 4.42 28.04 -0.88
N HIS A 476 4.70 26.84 -1.40
CA HIS A 476 4.70 26.56 -2.83
C HIS A 476 3.61 25.55 -3.18
N PHE A 477 2.83 25.84 -4.23
CA PHE A 477 1.85 24.92 -4.80
C PHE A 477 2.36 24.51 -6.17
N GLN A 478 2.86 23.28 -6.27
CA GLN A 478 3.32 22.74 -7.55
C GLN A 478 2.14 22.26 -8.40
N ASP A 479 1.09 21.72 -7.75
CA ASP A 479 -0.09 21.17 -8.43
C ASP A 479 0.29 20.31 -9.65
N LEU A 480 1.14 19.32 -9.38
CA LEU A 480 1.83 18.52 -10.37
C LEU A 480 0.82 17.90 -11.35
N PRO A 481 0.90 18.24 -12.64
CA PRO A 481 -0.12 17.88 -13.62
C PRO A 481 -0.35 16.38 -13.80
N PHE A 482 0.55 15.49 -13.34
CA PHE A 482 0.27 14.05 -13.34
C PHE A 482 -1.00 13.68 -12.54
N TYR A 483 -1.29 14.42 -11.47
CA TYR A 483 -2.33 14.06 -10.51
C TYR A 483 -3.72 14.08 -11.15
N ASP A 484 -3.95 15.05 -12.04
CA ASP A 484 -5.19 15.14 -12.82
C ASP A 484 -5.12 14.32 -14.12
N ARG A 485 -3.95 14.21 -14.78
CA ARG A 485 -3.77 13.43 -16.02
C ARG A 485 -3.98 11.93 -15.83
N ARG A 486 -3.53 11.35 -14.72
CA ARG A 486 -3.61 9.88 -14.46
C ARG A 486 -5.04 9.34 -14.44
N LYS A 487 -6.05 10.21 -14.25
CA LYS A 487 -7.47 9.86 -14.35
C LYS A 487 -7.92 9.61 -15.79
N PHE A 488 -7.19 10.12 -16.78
CA PHE A 488 -7.55 10.07 -18.21
C PHE A 488 -6.51 9.38 -19.10
N ASP A 489 -5.23 9.35 -18.69
CA ASP A 489 -4.16 8.66 -19.41
C ASP A 489 -3.09 8.11 -18.45
N LYS A 490 -2.85 6.80 -18.51
CA LYS A 490 -1.86 6.08 -17.69
C LYS A 490 -0.46 6.03 -18.34
N SER A 491 -0.30 6.53 -19.57
CA SER A 491 0.94 6.46 -20.37
C SER A 491 1.69 7.80 -20.49
N SER A 492 1.18 8.86 -19.88
CA SER A 492 1.78 10.20 -19.93
C SER A 492 3.18 10.28 -19.30
N SER A 493 4.04 11.11 -19.91
CA SER A 493 5.36 11.48 -19.39
C SER A 493 5.26 12.38 -18.14
N TYR A 494 6.17 12.21 -17.18
CA TYR A 494 6.32 13.05 -15.98
C TYR A 494 7.32 14.22 -16.16
N GLU A 495 7.77 14.49 -17.38
CA GLU A 495 8.85 15.45 -17.63
C GLU A 495 8.53 16.87 -17.16
N ASP A 496 7.31 17.35 -17.39
CA ASP A 496 6.85 18.66 -16.93
C ASP A 496 6.73 18.73 -15.40
N ASP A 497 6.37 17.62 -14.75
CA ASP A 497 6.36 17.51 -13.28
C ASP A 497 7.80 17.58 -12.71
N ILE A 498 8.75 16.91 -13.38
CA ILE A 498 10.18 16.92 -13.01
C ILE A 498 10.77 18.32 -13.19
N GLN A 499 10.52 19.01 -14.31
CA GLN A 499 11.06 20.35 -14.55
C GLN A 499 10.56 21.37 -13.53
N GLN A 500 9.27 21.35 -13.19
CA GLN A 500 8.72 22.21 -12.14
C GLN A 500 9.39 21.96 -10.78
N THR A 501 9.70 20.70 -10.47
CA THR A 501 10.40 20.33 -9.23
C THR A 501 11.86 20.79 -9.24
N ILE A 502 12.55 20.68 -10.39
CA ILE A 502 13.90 21.22 -10.60
C ILE A 502 13.94 22.74 -10.38
N GLU A 503 13.00 23.48 -10.94
CA GLU A 503 12.92 24.94 -10.80
C GLU A 503 12.77 25.34 -9.33
N LEU A 504 11.90 24.66 -8.58
CA LEU A 504 11.71 24.92 -7.15
C LEU A 504 12.97 24.59 -6.34
N LEU A 505 13.60 23.43 -6.58
CA LEU A 505 14.85 23.04 -5.93
C LEU A 505 15.96 24.06 -6.17
N ARG A 506 16.10 24.56 -7.41
CA ARG A 506 17.08 25.61 -7.77
C ARG A 506 16.79 26.96 -7.13
N LYS A 507 15.51 27.29 -6.95
CA LYS A 507 15.08 28.51 -6.26
C LYS A 507 15.43 28.46 -4.77
N VAL A 508 15.15 27.34 -4.10
CA VAL A 508 15.32 27.19 -2.64
C VAL A 508 16.76 26.84 -2.24
N LYS A 509 17.46 26.05 -3.07
CA LYS A 509 18.79 25.46 -2.78
C LYS A 509 18.84 24.83 -1.37
N PRO A 510 18.01 23.81 -1.11
CA PRO A 510 17.89 23.20 0.21
C PRO A 510 19.16 22.46 0.64
N HIS A 511 19.46 22.56 1.93
CA HIS A 511 20.43 21.69 2.62
C HIS A 511 19.77 20.39 3.09
N GLN A 512 18.45 20.45 3.34
CA GLN A 512 17.61 19.31 3.69
C GLN A 512 16.36 19.30 2.83
N VAL A 513 16.06 18.16 2.23
CA VAL A 513 14.79 17.87 1.58
C VAL A 513 14.09 16.81 2.41
N PHE A 514 12.81 17.00 2.70
CA PHE A 514 11.96 15.99 3.31
C PHE A 514 10.92 15.53 2.28
N ALA A 515 10.75 14.23 2.11
CA ALA A 515 9.79 13.65 1.18
C ALA A 515 9.08 12.43 1.80
N ALA A 516 7.85 12.16 1.36
CA ALA A 516 7.14 10.97 1.78
C ALA A 516 7.80 9.71 1.18
N GLY A 517 8.30 8.83 2.04
CA GLY A 517 8.82 7.50 1.70
C GLY A 517 7.78 6.39 1.80
N ASP A 518 6.48 6.73 1.86
CA ASP A 518 5.40 5.76 1.99
C ASP A 518 4.90 5.26 0.63
N PHE A 519 5.72 4.45 -0.04
CA PHE A 519 5.46 3.98 -1.42
C PHE A 519 4.24 3.07 -1.58
N GLU A 520 3.60 2.71 -0.47
CA GLU A 520 2.43 1.85 -0.41
C GLU A 520 1.14 2.61 -0.11
N ASP A 521 1.15 3.93 -0.22
CA ASP A 521 -0.03 4.75 -0.02
C ASP A 521 -1.22 4.21 -0.87
N PRO A 522 -2.46 4.20 -0.34
CA PRO A 522 -3.62 3.62 -1.03
C PRO A 522 -3.88 4.19 -2.44
N HIS A 523 -3.43 5.41 -2.71
CA HIS A 523 -3.64 6.11 -3.97
C HIS A 523 -2.47 5.95 -4.95
N GLY A 524 -1.31 5.47 -4.49
CA GLY A 524 -0.06 5.40 -5.24
C GLY A 524 0.49 6.79 -5.61
N THR A 525 0.06 7.84 -4.91
CA THR A 525 0.45 9.23 -5.15
C THR A 525 1.84 9.49 -4.58
N HIS A 526 2.15 8.97 -3.39
CA HIS A 526 3.42 9.20 -2.69
C HIS A 526 4.59 8.65 -3.50
N LYS A 527 4.44 7.45 -4.06
CA LYS A 527 5.48 6.86 -4.92
C LYS A 527 5.80 7.73 -6.14
N VAL A 528 4.78 8.18 -6.88
CA VAL A 528 4.98 9.02 -8.08
C VAL A 528 5.61 10.35 -7.70
N CYS A 529 5.13 10.99 -6.64
CA CYS A 529 5.71 12.22 -6.10
C CYS A 529 7.18 12.05 -5.69
N PHE A 530 7.53 10.94 -5.04
CA PHE A 530 8.90 10.63 -4.65
C PHE A 530 9.80 10.37 -5.86
N ASP A 531 9.33 9.60 -6.84
CA ASP A 531 10.06 9.30 -8.08
C ASP A 531 10.37 10.60 -8.85
N ILE A 532 9.44 11.56 -8.89
CA ILE A 532 9.64 12.90 -9.48
C ILE A 532 10.72 13.69 -8.73
N ILE A 533 10.67 13.72 -7.39
CA ILE A 533 11.68 14.40 -6.56
C ILE A 533 13.07 13.78 -6.78
N LEU A 534 13.14 12.45 -6.78
CA LEU A 534 14.39 11.72 -6.94
C LEU A 534 15.01 11.97 -8.31
N GLU A 535 14.21 11.91 -9.37
CA GLU A 535 14.66 12.18 -10.73
C GLU A 535 15.10 13.65 -10.90
N ALA A 536 14.36 14.59 -10.32
CA ALA A 536 14.75 16.00 -10.30
C ALA A 536 16.11 16.20 -9.60
N LEU A 537 16.29 15.61 -8.41
CA LEU A 537 17.54 15.66 -7.63
C LEU A 537 18.72 15.05 -8.38
N LYS A 538 18.53 13.88 -9.02
CA LYS A 538 19.57 13.22 -9.83
C LYS A 538 20.04 14.12 -10.96
N ARG A 539 19.12 14.73 -11.72
CA ARG A 539 19.46 15.63 -12.84
C ARG A 539 20.21 16.87 -12.40
N ILE A 540 19.78 17.53 -11.33
CA ILE A 540 20.48 18.74 -10.85
C ILE A 540 21.80 18.41 -10.15
N LYS A 541 21.97 17.19 -9.63
CA LYS A 541 23.24 16.77 -9.02
C LYS A 541 24.40 16.77 -10.00
N GLU A 542 24.12 16.55 -11.28
CA GLU A 542 25.12 16.62 -12.35
C GLU A 542 25.52 18.06 -12.70
N THR A 543 24.63 19.04 -12.49
CA THR A 543 24.82 20.42 -12.97
C THR A 543 25.08 21.44 -11.87
N ASP A 544 24.61 21.20 -10.64
CA ASP A 544 24.53 22.20 -9.58
C ASP A 544 25.33 21.77 -8.34
N GLU A 545 26.42 22.46 -8.00
CA GLU A 545 27.34 22.02 -6.93
C GLU A 545 26.73 21.98 -5.52
N TRP A 546 25.74 22.84 -5.22
CA TRP A 546 25.11 22.91 -3.90
C TRP A 546 24.41 21.60 -3.49
N THR A 547 24.04 20.78 -4.48
CA THR A 547 23.37 19.49 -4.28
C THR A 547 24.24 18.46 -3.56
N LYS A 548 25.58 18.61 -3.63
CA LYS A 548 26.54 17.77 -2.89
C LYS A 548 26.35 17.87 -1.37
N ASP A 549 25.80 18.98 -0.89
CA ASP A 549 25.48 19.22 0.53
C ASP A 549 23.96 19.11 0.81
N CYS A 550 23.16 18.60 -0.13
CA CYS A 550 21.73 18.41 0.05
C CYS A 550 21.43 16.99 0.54
N TRP A 551 20.75 16.85 1.68
CA TRP A 551 20.36 15.54 2.22
C TRP A 551 18.86 15.32 2.05
N LEU A 552 18.48 14.14 1.54
CA LEU A 552 17.08 13.73 1.40
C LEU A 552 16.68 12.83 2.57
N TRP A 553 15.73 13.31 3.37
CA TRP A 553 15.13 12.61 4.50
C TRP A 553 13.73 12.13 4.13
N MET A 554 13.46 10.85 4.34
CA MET A 554 12.16 10.25 4.13
C MET A 554 11.38 10.24 5.44
N TYR A 555 10.12 10.66 5.38
CA TYR A 555 9.13 10.45 6.44
C TYR A 555 8.07 9.45 5.97
N ARG A 556 7.32 8.83 6.89
CA ARG A 556 6.14 8.03 6.55
C ARG A 556 4.84 8.78 6.78
N GLY A 557 3.82 8.45 5.98
CA GLY A 557 2.46 8.96 6.10
C GLY A 557 1.74 8.48 7.36
N ALA A 558 0.42 8.62 7.39
CA ALA A 558 -0.39 8.22 8.55
C ALA A 558 -0.55 6.70 8.76
N TRP A 559 -0.13 5.87 7.79
CA TRP A 559 -0.51 4.45 7.72
C TRP A 559 0.51 3.51 8.34
N HIS A 560 1.79 3.81 8.15
CA HIS A 560 2.90 2.95 8.53
C HIS A 560 4.03 3.79 9.13
N GLU A 561 4.92 3.15 9.88
CA GLU A 561 6.13 3.78 10.37
C GLU A 561 7.36 2.93 10.00
N PHE A 562 8.54 3.54 9.95
CA PHE A 562 9.79 2.82 9.76
C PHE A 562 10.04 1.84 10.91
N PRO A 563 10.50 0.60 10.62
CA PRO A 563 11.02 -0.28 11.65
C PRO A 563 12.15 0.38 12.44
N ILE A 564 12.18 0.19 13.76
CA ILE A 564 13.12 0.88 14.67
C ILE A 564 14.59 0.73 14.24
N HIS A 565 14.96 -0.42 13.69
CA HIS A 565 16.33 -0.68 13.24
C HIS A 565 16.71 0.13 11.99
N GLU A 566 15.76 0.55 11.17
CA GLU A 566 15.98 1.39 9.98
C GLU A 566 16.03 2.88 10.30
N ILE A 567 15.44 3.31 11.43
CA ILE A 567 15.39 4.73 11.80
C ILE A 567 16.80 5.29 11.94
N GLU A 568 17.07 6.39 11.21
CA GLU A 568 18.33 7.12 11.25
C GLU A 568 18.20 8.45 12.00
N MET A 569 17.00 9.05 12.04
CA MET A 569 16.70 10.22 12.88
C MET A 569 15.37 10.01 13.62
N ALA A 570 15.39 10.18 14.94
CA ALA A 570 14.23 10.15 15.81
C ALA A 570 14.07 11.52 16.48
N VAL A 571 12.99 12.24 16.17
CA VAL A 571 12.71 13.57 16.73
C VAL A 571 11.67 13.42 17.84
N PRO A 572 12.08 13.50 19.12
CA PRO A 572 11.14 13.41 20.22
C PRO A 572 10.32 14.69 20.35
N LEU A 573 9.05 14.51 20.73
CA LEU A 573 8.09 15.58 20.98
C LEU A 573 7.65 15.53 22.45
N SER A 574 7.47 16.71 23.03
CA SER A 574 6.81 16.90 24.32
C SER A 574 5.29 16.93 24.16
N PRO A 575 4.50 16.77 25.25
CA PRO A 575 3.04 16.87 25.19
C PRO A 575 2.53 18.17 24.56
N GLN A 576 3.24 19.30 24.79
CA GLN A 576 2.88 20.58 24.19
C GLN A 576 3.15 20.61 22.67
N GLU A 577 4.23 19.98 22.22
CA GLU A 577 4.54 19.88 20.79
C GLU A 577 3.57 18.94 20.06
N VAL A 578 3.18 17.83 20.68
CA VAL A 578 2.11 16.94 20.17
C VAL A 578 0.80 17.71 20.05
N TYR A 579 0.43 18.49 21.07
CA TYR A 579 -0.76 19.33 21.01
C TYR A 579 -0.68 20.40 19.90
N LYS A 580 0.47 21.07 19.74
CA LYS A 580 0.69 22.06 18.66
C LYS A 580 0.58 21.39 17.29
N LYS A 581 1.17 20.18 17.11
CA LYS A 581 1.01 19.36 15.90
C LYS A 581 -0.47 19.07 15.62
N ARG A 582 -1.23 18.63 16.63
CA ARG A 582 -2.67 18.36 16.48
C ARG A 582 -3.45 19.59 15.98
N LEU A 583 -3.14 20.77 16.53
CA LEU A 583 -3.76 22.02 16.09
C LEU A 583 -3.39 22.43 14.65
N ALA A 584 -2.19 22.05 14.18
CA ALA A 584 -1.80 22.23 12.78
C ALA A 584 -2.62 21.31 11.86
N ILE A 585 -2.80 20.04 12.23
CA ILE A 585 -3.66 19.08 11.51
C ILE A 585 -5.10 19.61 11.42
N PHE A 586 -5.63 20.21 12.49
CA PHE A 586 -6.97 20.79 12.52
C PHE A 586 -7.18 21.98 11.56
N LYS A 587 -6.12 22.51 10.94
CA LYS A 587 -6.26 23.50 9.85
C LYS A 587 -6.77 22.88 8.55
N HIS A 588 -6.68 21.56 8.41
CA HIS A 588 -7.19 20.79 7.27
C HIS A 588 -8.59 20.24 7.55
N GLN A 589 -9.56 21.15 7.65
CA GLN A 589 -10.92 20.84 8.14
C GLN A 589 -11.63 19.77 7.31
N SER A 590 -11.54 19.83 5.98
CA SER A 590 -12.14 18.84 5.06
C SER A 590 -11.57 17.42 5.23
N GLN A 591 -10.41 17.27 5.88
CA GLN A 591 -9.79 15.96 6.17
C GLN A 591 -9.83 15.58 7.64
N LYS A 592 -10.35 16.45 8.51
CA LYS A 592 -10.26 16.28 9.96
C LYS A 592 -11.19 15.17 10.45
N ASP A 593 -12.40 15.11 9.88
CA ASP A 593 -13.42 14.12 10.23
C ASP A 593 -13.22 12.82 9.41
N LEU A 594 -14.26 11.99 9.22
CA LEU A 594 -14.18 10.82 8.34
C LEU A 594 -13.78 11.26 6.92
N PRO A 595 -12.59 10.90 6.44
CA PRO A 595 -12.12 11.36 5.15
C PRO A 595 -12.90 10.65 4.04
N VAL A 596 -12.93 11.26 2.85
CA VAL A 596 -13.57 10.67 1.66
C VAL A 596 -13.04 9.26 1.36
N PHE A 597 -11.76 9.02 1.67
CA PHE A 597 -11.10 7.74 1.55
C PHE A 597 -10.49 7.32 2.90
N PRO A 598 -11.26 6.69 3.80
CA PRO A 598 -10.79 6.35 5.16
C PRO A 598 -9.73 5.27 5.21
N GLY A 599 -9.43 4.61 4.08
CA GLY A 599 -8.62 3.39 4.05
C GLY A 599 -9.16 2.37 5.04
N ASP A 600 -8.29 1.52 5.58
CA ASP A 600 -8.73 0.36 6.38
C ASP A 600 -8.99 0.64 7.85
N ASP A 601 -8.42 1.73 8.34
CA ASP A 601 -8.58 2.18 9.71
C ASP A 601 -9.85 3.05 9.83
N ALA A 602 -10.56 2.96 10.96
CA ALA A 602 -11.77 3.72 11.23
C ALA A 602 -11.50 4.99 12.06
N ARG A 603 -10.31 5.13 12.65
CA ARG A 603 -9.89 6.29 13.44
C ARG A 603 -9.82 7.54 12.57
N GLU A 604 -10.00 8.72 13.14
CA GLU A 604 -9.75 9.99 12.43
C GLU A 604 -8.25 10.17 12.14
N PHE A 605 -7.88 10.90 11.09
CA PHE A 605 -6.48 11.02 10.66
C PHE A 605 -5.55 11.57 11.75
N TRP A 606 -6.02 12.54 12.54
CA TRP A 606 -5.23 13.12 13.61
C TRP A 606 -4.97 12.14 14.76
N VAL A 607 -5.92 11.22 15.05
CA VAL A 607 -5.74 10.16 16.05
C VAL A 607 -4.68 9.17 15.57
N ARG A 608 -4.74 8.77 14.29
CA ARG A 608 -3.74 7.88 13.69
C ARG A 608 -2.35 8.51 13.72
N ALA A 609 -2.25 9.79 13.36
CA ALA A 609 -1.00 10.54 13.34
C ALA A 609 -0.35 10.60 14.73
N GLU A 610 -1.16 10.75 15.77
CA GLU A 610 -0.72 10.79 17.16
C GLU A 610 -0.32 9.39 17.65
N ASP A 611 -1.22 8.41 17.54
CA ASP A 611 -0.99 7.01 17.96
C ASP A 611 0.29 6.45 17.32
N ARG A 612 0.53 6.66 16.01
CA ARG A 612 1.75 6.21 15.33
C ARG A 612 3.03 6.74 16.01
N THR A 613 3.06 8.02 16.32
CA THR A 613 4.24 8.65 16.92
C THR A 613 4.41 8.28 18.39
N SER A 614 3.30 8.07 19.12
CA SER A 614 3.30 7.60 20.50
C SER A 614 3.72 6.12 20.60
N GLU A 615 3.26 5.27 19.68
CA GLU A 615 3.70 3.87 19.55
C GLU A 615 5.22 3.80 19.31
N THR A 616 5.76 4.66 18.45
CA THR A 616 7.21 4.74 18.21
C THR A 616 7.98 5.13 19.48
N ALA A 617 7.48 6.11 20.25
CA ALA A 617 8.07 6.49 21.53
C ALA A 617 8.03 5.34 22.54
N GLN A 618 6.91 4.60 22.61
CA GLN A 618 6.77 3.45 23.49
C GLN A 618 7.73 2.32 23.09
N LEU A 619 7.93 2.08 21.79
CA LEU A 619 8.92 1.11 21.31
C LEU A 619 10.34 1.50 21.73
N TYR A 620 10.74 2.77 21.60
CA TYR A 620 12.04 3.25 22.10
C TYR A 620 12.19 3.04 23.61
N ASN A 621 11.17 3.38 24.40
CA ASN A 621 11.16 3.18 25.85
C ASN A 621 11.32 1.68 26.22
N ASN A 622 10.58 0.79 25.55
CA ASN A 622 10.67 -0.66 25.77
C ASN A 622 12.07 -1.23 25.48
N LEU A 623 12.83 -0.62 24.57
CA LEU A 623 14.22 -0.98 24.28
C LEU A 623 15.21 -0.49 25.38
N GLY A 624 14.74 0.33 26.32
CA GLY A 624 15.50 0.88 27.44
C GLY A 624 15.96 2.33 27.26
N LEU A 625 15.44 3.04 26.25
CA LEU A 625 15.75 4.45 26.00
C LEU A 625 14.83 5.37 26.83
N ALA A 626 15.09 6.68 26.78
CA ALA A 626 14.31 7.66 27.53
C ALA A 626 12.83 7.66 27.10
N GLU A 627 11.96 7.95 28.05
CA GLU A 627 10.52 8.08 27.83
C GLU A 627 10.19 9.45 27.19
N TYR A 628 9.46 9.41 26.07
CA TYR A 628 8.98 10.58 25.35
C TYR A 628 7.48 10.43 25.09
N GLU A 629 6.78 11.54 24.89
CA GLU A 629 5.34 11.50 24.54
C GLU A 629 5.14 10.89 23.15
N ALA A 630 5.95 11.35 22.19
CA ALA A 630 5.89 10.92 20.80
C ALA A 630 7.27 11.05 20.14
N ILE A 631 7.51 10.25 19.10
CA ILE A 631 8.71 10.32 18.25
C ILE A 631 8.28 10.34 16.79
N GLU A 632 8.80 11.28 16.01
CA GLU A 632 8.74 11.25 14.55
C GLU A 632 10.04 10.64 14.00
N ALA A 633 9.90 9.70 13.06
CA ALA A 633 11.02 8.93 12.54
C ALA A 633 11.34 9.27 11.09
N PHE A 634 12.64 9.28 10.77
CA PHE A 634 13.13 9.55 9.43
C PHE A 634 14.26 8.60 9.04
N VAL A 635 14.33 8.32 7.75
CA VAL A 635 15.39 7.52 7.10
C VAL A 635 16.01 8.35 6.00
N ARG A 636 17.33 8.34 5.88
CA ARG A 636 18.04 9.11 4.87
C ARG A 636 18.10 8.34 3.56
N TYR A 637 17.58 8.94 2.49
CA TYR A 637 17.77 8.42 1.15
C TYR A 637 19.07 8.97 0.55
N LYS A 638 19.94 8.07 0.11
CA LYS A 638 21.20 8.42 -0.56
C LYS A 638 20.97 8.34 -2.08
N PHE A 639 20.95 9.49 -2.74
CA PHE A 639 20.80 9.66 -4.19
C PHE A 639 22.08 10.16 -4.81
#